data_AF-A0AAD7TF25-F1
#
_entry.id   AF-A0AAD7TF25-F1
#
_cell.length_a   1.000
_cell.length_b   1.000
_cell.length_c   1.000
_cell.angle_alpha   90.00
_cell.angle_beta   90.00
_cell.angle_gamma   90.00
#
_symmetry.space_group_name_H-M   'P 1'
#
loop_
_entity.id
_entity.type
_entity.pdbx_description
1 polymer ?
#
loop_
_entity_poly.entity_id
_entity_poly.type
_entity_poly.pdbx_seq_one_letter_code
_entity_poly.pdbx_strand_id
1 'polypeptide(L)'
;MGVRLEGPQIAWARTTGGEGGSHPSNILDNGYAYGTVNVNGDTPVILANEGPDMGGYACVCTVASADMWKLGQLRAGSTVQFTQVSHEQAVDLLHHQERLVNSLVEYSKTTKTPAVTLLGEFDVVSIDPRLYVRSADPTSGRPGVVFRQAGDSAILVEFGEMTLDFGIRARIHAFEAEVHFDPLTTSQSALLTALVEAEASLPANVESLTFPGRKITFPVVLDDRWNREALEKYMRSIRDEAAYLPSNVEYLARTNGLQSKAEALKLLVKTDWLVLGVGFYLACPFLVPIDPRCRLIGQKMNPSRTYTPRGAIGIAGVVAAIYPIESPGGYQLFGRTLPPWQTWGKGQNFRPDSPWLLRPFDQIAWEAVSEDEYLQFENRFDAGQYAFKIEDTEFSMAEYATFVNSIAYEIKEFKARQAAGVAAEDARERELFAKWDRRRREEIEARQSQSADLDGKSTCGTPEESGEFVPSSLTAHVWKIKCAVGDIVKTAEDVLIILEAVGVLEPTLFVKSAAYSARAGLHLGGAAGLGPRQLRELRVERVLEAVLLGRDEAEVEVSAEPLVTVKPVHEDLEAFSKLVEEGKVRPLVDSVYAFEDVLKAYEKLMTKRATGKIVVKVDPTAESHGAPRAGGEPAKVLKLAEDTPVPAKLKKGEVLVKVQAAALNPVGYKIMGVLPGFVLRRVQAVEHDLSGVVVDGNGTEFKEDDEVFGWIPVNQSLSTGQGALAQYTRLPAANLARRPPNISATQAAGFCLAGLTAYQALVDIGRIQEGQWVFVNGGSTAVGSFAIMIAKALGARVGTSASGRNEQYVRDLGADEFFDYTKAPLHEQLAAACPEAKYDVFLEAVGFIEPTLFVKSAAYLTPRGTFVSVGPQSTSLGEYIRFAWNVILRPSVLGGTKRKWRLVLVEPVQEDLKVFAKMIEEGTFSLAIVHPLVDSVFAFEDALKAYERLLTKRATGKIVVKVDPAAE
;
A
#
# COMPACT_ATOMS: atom_id res chain seq x y z
N MET A 1 -4.71 -5.45 9.30
CA MET A 1 -5.96 -5.77 10.05
C MET A 1 -5.75 -6.74 11.22
N GLY A 2 -5.50 -8.04 11.00
CA GLY A 2 -5.31 -9.00 12.10
C GLY A 2 -4.84 -10.38 11.64
N VAL A 3 -4.37 -11.20 12.58
CA VAL A 3 -3.81 -12.54 12.31
C VAL A 3 -4.82 -13.61 12.70
N ARG A 4 -5.38 -14.33 11.72
CA ARG A 4 -6.30 -15.45 11.98
C ARG A 4 -5.53 -16.67 12.48
N LEU A 5 -6.10 -17.36 13.46
CA LEU A 5 -5.54 -18.57 14.05
C LEU A 5 -6.41 -19.80 13.72
N GLU A 6 -5.75 -20.95 13.59
CA GLU A 6 -6.38 -22.27 13.61
C GLU A 6 -5.92 -22.98 14.88
N GLY A 7 -6.82 -23.70 15.56
CA GLY A 7 -6.57 -24.21 16.91
C GLY A 7 -7.68 -25.12 17.43
N PRO A 8 -7.62 -25.55 18.71
CA PRO A 8 -8.60 -26.45 19.30
C PRO A 8 -9.98 -25.80 19.42
N GLN A 9 -11.04 -26.62 19.42
CA GLN A 9 -12.41 -26.15 19.61
C GLN A 9 -12.59 -25.51 21.00
N ILE A 10 -13.29 -24.38 21.04
CA ILE A 10 -13.55 -23.63 22.27
C ILE A 10 -14.74 -24.25 23.02
N ALA A 11 -14.52 -24.62 24.28
CA ALA A 11 -15.57 -25.07 25.19
C ALA A 11 -16.30 -23.86 25.78
N TRP A 12 -17.42 -23.47 25.17
CA TRP A 12 -18.19 -22.30 25.59
C TRP A 12 -18.98 -22.54 26.89
N ALA A 13 -18.85 -21.60 27.84
CA ALA A 13 -19.58 -21.63 29.12
C ALA A 13 -21.08 -21.29 29.00
N ARG A 14 -21.56 -20.90 27.82
CA ARG A 14 -22.95 -20.55 27.53
C ARG A 14 -23.37 -21.13 26.18
N THR A 15 -24.66 -21.35 26.00
CA THR A 15 -25.24 -21.95 24.78
C THR A 15 -25.65 -20.93 23.70
N THR A 16 -25.66 -19.64 24.04
CA THR A 16 -26.04 -18.54 23.15
C THR A 16 -25.43 -17.22 23.64
N GLY A 17 -25.29 -16.23 22.75
CA GLY A 17 -24.93 -14.85 23.07
C GLY A 17 -26.13 -13.94 23.35
N GLY A 18 -27.35 -14.47 23.44
CA GLY A 18 -28.55 -13.70 23.82
C GLY A 18 -28.83 -12.53 22.87
N GLU A 19 -29.05 -11.33 23.42
CA GLU A 19 -29.28 -10.12 22.61
C GLU A 19 -28.04 -9.66 21.80
N GLY A 20 -26.85 -10.24 22.02
CA GLY A 20 -25.67 -10.06 21.16
C GLY A 20 -25.69 -10.91 19.88
N GLY A 21 -26.48 -12.00 19.86
CA GLY A 21 -26.58 -12.95 18.76
C GLY A 21 -26.55 -14.41 19.21
N SER A 22 -26.95 -15.32 18.31
CA SER A 22 -27.18 -16.73 18.66
C SER A 22 -25.92 -17.53 19.00
N HIS A 23 -24.73 -17.12 18.53
CA HIS A 23 -23.49 -17.86 18.81
C HIS A 23 -22.98 -17.57 20.22
N PRO A 24 -22.47 -18.56 20.98
CA PRO A 24 -21.86 -18.35 22.30
C PRO A 24 -20.70 -17.35 22.36
N SER A 25 -20.09 -16.99 21.22
CA SER A 25 -19.08 -15.92 21.17
C SER A 25 -19.66 -14.52 21.02
N ASN A 26 -20.94 -14.36 20.69
CA ASN A 26 -21.56 -13.06 20.46
C ASN A 26 -21.82 -12.30 21.76
N ILE A 27 -21.36 -11.05 21.83
CA ILE A 27 -21.66 -10.11 22.91
C ILE A 27 -22.31 -8.85 22.31
N LEU A 28 -22.91 -8.03 23.16
CA LEU A 28 -23.19 -6.64 22.79
C LEU A 28 -21.88 -5.91 22.55
N ASP A 29 -21.82 -5.13 21.47
CA ASP A 29 -20.57 -4.60 20.95
C ASP A 29 -19.93 -3.61 21.94
N ASN A 30 -18.65 -3.88 22.26
CA ASN A 30 -17.86 -3.17 23.27
C ASN A 30 -16.46 -2.83 22.72
N GLY A 31 -15.64 -2.21 23.57
CA GLY A 31 -14.27 -1.82 23.28
C GLY A 31 -13.28 -2.99 23.20
N TYR A 32 -12.29 -2.86 22.32
CA TYR A 32 -11.21 -3.83 22.10
C TYR A 32 -9.83 -3.20 22.30
N ALA A 33 -9.10 -3.69 23.29
CA ALA A 33 -7.69 -3.40 23.45
C ALA A 33 -6.85 -3.92 22.27
N TYR A 34 -5.83 -3.15 21.88
CA TYR A 34 -4.84 -3.57 20.88
C TYR A 34 -4.17 -4.90 21.27
N GLY A 35 -3.95 -5.78 20.30
CA GLY A 35 -3.37 -7.10 20.55
C GLY A 35 -4.35 -8.13 21.09
N THR A 36 -5.64 -7.80 21.25
CA THR A 36 -6.62 -8.75 21.79
C THR A 36 -6.91 -9.91 20.84
N VAL A 37 -7.11 -11.10 21.40
CA VAL A 37 -7.48 -12.32 20.67
C VAL A 37 -8.99 -12.43 20.66
N ASN A 38 -9.58 -11.97 19.57
CA ASN A 38 -11.01 -11.88 19.33
C ASN A 38 -11.56 -13.16 18.68
N VAL A 39 -12.72 -13.66 19.12
CA VAL A 39 -13.25 -14.97 18.68
C VAL A 39 -14.47 -14.83 17.78
N ASN A 40 -14.21 -14.78 16.47
CA ASN A 40 -15.21 -14.65 15.41
C ASN A 40 -15.93 -15.99 15.18
N GLY A 41 -17.07 -16.17 15.84
CA GLY A 41 -17.71 -17.49 15.91
C GLY A 41 -16.87 -18.45 16.73
N ASP A 42 -16.31 -19.49 16.11
CA ASP A 42 -15.29 -20.38 16.69
C ASP A 42 -13.87 -20.13 16.12
N THR A 43 -13.66 -19.04 15.38
CA THR A 43 -12.37 -18.70 14.75
C THR A 43 -11.66 -17.56 15.49
N PRO A 44 -10.54 -17.82 16.21
CA PRO A 44 -9.77 -16.77 16.86
C PRO A 44 -9.00 -15.91 15.84
N VAL A 45 -8.88 -14.61 16.12
CA VAL A 45 -8.12 -13.63 15.34
C VAL A 45 -7.43 -12.67 16.31
N ILE A 46 -6.12 -12.52 16.19
CA ILE A 46 -5.36 -11.50 16.94
C ILE A 46 -5.56 -10.16 16.24
N LEU A 47 -6.07 -9.16 16.96
CA LEU A 47 -6.29 -7.82 16.43
C LEU A 47 -4.98 -7.02 16.49
N ALA A 48 -4.46 -6.62 15.32
CA ALA A 48 -3.20 -5.89 15.21
C ALA A 48 -3.42 -4.36 15.26
N ASN A 49 -2.40 -3.56 14.94
CA ASN A 49 -2.47 -2.09 14.95
C ASN A 49 -3.53 -1.49 14.00
N GLU A 50 -3.91 -2.24 12.95
CA GLU A 50 -5.01 -1.91 12.03
C GLU A 50 -6.25 -2.79 12.30
N GLY A 51 -6.36 -3.35 13.50
CA GLY A 51 -7.53 -4.08 13.96
C GLY A 51 -8.70 -3.14 14.21
N PRO A 52 -9.92 -3.66 14.34
CA PRO A 52 -11.04 -2.87 14.84
C PRO A 52 -10.85 -2.59 16.34
N ASP A 53 -11.17 -1.36 16.76
CA ASP A 53 -11.11 -0.93 18.17
C ASP A 53 -12.39 -1.23 18.98
N MET A 54 -13.43 -1.74 18.32
CA MET A 54 -14.69 -2.16 18.94
C MET A 54 -15.28 -3.37 18.21
N GLY A 55 -16.21 -4.08 18.85
CA GLY A 55 -17.06 -5.07 18.22
C GLY A 55 -17.75 -5.98 19.23
N GLY A 56 -18.62 -6.87 18.76
CA GLY A 56 -19.40 -7.74 19.65
C GLY A 56 -19.20 -9.24 19.42
N TYR A 57 -17.92 -9.61 19.34
CA TYR A 57 -17.42 -10.95 19.62
C TYR A 57 -16.58 -10.92 20.90
N ALA A 58 -16.59 -12.01 21.68
CA ALA A 58 -15.81 -12.13 22.89
C ALA A 58 -14.29 -12.17 22.61
N CYS A 59 -13.51 -11.57 23.50
CA CYS A 59 -12.04 -11.63 23.49
C CYS A 59 -11.56 -12.50 24.65
N VAL A 60 -10.54 -13.35 24.41
CA VAL A 60 -10.09 -14.35 25.40
C VAL A 60 -8.82 -13.96 26.16
N CYS A 61 -7.94 -13.18 25.54
CA CYS A 61 -6.73 -12.62 26.14
C CYS A 61 -6.23 -11.44 25.29
N THR A 62 -5.21 -10.73 25.76
CA THR A 62 -4.55 -9.65 25.03
C THR A 62 -3.04 -9.87 25.04
N VAL A 63 -2.41 -9.78 23.87
CA VAL A 63 -0.95 -9.82 23.73
C VAL A 63 -0.37 -8.59 24.39
N ALA A 64 0.62 -8.76 25.27
CA ALA A 64 1.26 -7.65 25.97
C ALA A 64 1.87 -6.65 24.95
N SER A 65 1.73 -5.34 25.21
CA SER A 65 2.13 -4.28 24.27
C SER A 65 3.60 -4.42 23.81
N ALA A 66 4.50 -4.81 24.71
CA ALA A 66 5.92 -5.05 24.42
C ALA A 66 6.19 -6.24 23.47
N ASP A 67 5.22 -7.16 23.33
CA ASP A 67 5.31 -8.38 22.53
C ASP A 67 4.61 -8.27 21.17
N MET A 68 3.89 -7.19 20.91
CA MET A 68 3.15 -6.94 19.66
C MET A 68 4.02 -7.06 18.39
N TRP A 69 5.34 -6.77 18.49
CA TRP A 69 6.27 -6.91 17.37
C TRP A 69 6.37 -8.37 16.86
N LYS A 70 6.16 -9.37 17.73
CA LYS A 70 6.18 -10.80 17.36
C LYS A 70 5.08 -11.11 16.34
N LEU A 71 3.94 -10.43 16.43
CA LEU A 71 2.81 -10.61 15.50
C LEU A 71 3.19 -10.19 14.07
N GLY A 72 4.00 -9.14 13.92
CA GLY A 72 4.53 -8.69 12.64
C GLY A 72 5.57 -9.61 11.99
N GLN A 73 5.98 -10.68 12.68
CA GLN A 73 6.89 -11.72 12.16
C GLN A 73 6.15 -13.04 11.82
N LEU A 74 4.83 -13.11 12.05
CA LEU A 74 4.04 -14.30 11.73
C LEU A 74 3.75 -14.41 10.24
N ARG A 75 3.72 -15.65 9.74
CA ARG A 75 3.34 -16.01 8.37
C ARG A 75 2.35 -17.16 8.39
N ALA A 76 1.68 -17.42 7.27
CA ALA A 76 0.83 -18.60 7.13
C ALA A 76 1.65 -19.87 7.46
N GLY A 77 1.06 -20.77 8.27
CA GLY A 77 1.75 -21.97 8.78
C GLY A 77 2.67 -21.75 9.99
N SER A 78 2.85 -20.53 10.49
CA SER A 78 3.53 -20.32 11.78
C SER A 78 2.72 -20.87 12.94
N THR A 79 3.35 -21.63 13.83
CA THR A 79 2.79 -22.06 15.11
C THR A 79 3.07 -21.00 16.19
N VAL A 80 2.07 -20.71 17.02
CA VAL A 80 2.19 -19.81 18.19
C VAL A 80 1.65 -20.48 19.44
N GLN A 81 2.23 -20.15 20.60
CA GLN A 81 1.74 -20.53 21.91
C GLN A 81 1.65 -19.27 22.77
N PHE A 82 0.50 -19.06 23.42
CA PHE A 82 0.32 -17.95 24.35
C PHE A 82 0.74 -18.38 25.76
N THR A 83 1.62 -17.61 26.38
CA THR A 83 2.02 -17.75 27.78
C THR A 83 1.31 -16.69 28.61
N GLN A 84 0.66 -17.09 29.70
CA GLN A 84 -0.02 -16.14 30.58
C GLN A 84 1.00 -15.43 31.49
N VAL A 85 0.93 -14.10 31.51
CA VAL A 85 1.77 -13.22 32.34
C VAL A 85 0.90 -12.30 33.20
N SER A 86 1.45 -11.81 34.31
CA SER A 86 0.80 -10.79 35.15
C SER A 86 0.87 -9.38 34.52
N HIS A 87 0.09 -8.44 35.07
CA HIS A 87 0.17 -7.03 34.66
C HIS A 87 1.59 -6.49 34.88
N GLU A 88 2.15 -6.75 36.05
CA GLU A 88 3.51 -6.33 36.43
C GLU A 88 4.57 -6.91 35.49
N GLN A 89 4.48 -8.20 35.15
CA GLN A 89 5.40 -8.85 34.20
C GLN A 89 5.31 -8.22 32.79
N ALA A 90 4.10 -7.84 32.35
CA ALA A 90 3.90 -7.14 31.08
C ALA A 90 4.46 -5.70 31.09
N VAL A 91 4.40 -5.00 32.23
CA VAL A 91 5.02 -3.67 32.41
C VAL A 91 6.55 -3.77 32.52
N ASP A 92 7.09 -4.82 33.15
CA ASP A 92 8.53 -5.09 33.19
C ASP A 92 9.12 -5.33 31.79
N LEU A 93 8.36 -6.00 30.91
CA LEU A 93 8.69 -6.14 29.48
C LEU A 93 8.76 -4.78 28.77
N LEU A 94 7.79 -3.89 29.00
CA LEU A 94 7.79 -2.53 28.43
C LEU A 94 8.98 -1.71 28.94
N HIS A 95 9.22 -1.68 30.25
CA HIS A 95 10.39 -1.00 30.82
C HIS A 95 11.71 -1.58 30.31
N HIS A 96 11.79 -2.90 30.02
CA HIS A 96 12.95 -3.49 29.39
C HIS A 96 13.14 -3.01 27.94
N GLN A 97 12.06 -2.93 27.16
CA GLN A 97 12.09 -2.38 25.81
C GLN A 97 12.54 -0.91 25.79
N GLU A 98 12.03 -0.07 26.70
CA GLU A 98 12.49 1.31 26.86
C GLU A 98 13.97 1.39 27.24
N ARG A 99 14.42 0.59 28.23
CA ARG A 99 15.84 0.53 28.63
C ARG A 99 16.73 0.13 27.47
N LEU A 100 16.30 -0.82 26.63
CA LEU A 100 17.02 -1.25 25.43
C LEU A 100 17.12 -0.12 24.40
N VAL A 101 16.00 0.54 24.06
CA VAL A 101 15.98 1.66 23.11
C VAL A 101 16.84 2.82 23.60
N ASN A 102 16.70 3.22 24.86
CA ASN A 102 17.51 4.28 25.46
C ASN A 102 19.00 3.93 25.50
N SER A 103 19.34 2.66 25.78
CA SER A 103 20.72 2.15 25.72
C SER A 103 21.32 2.22 24.32
N LEU A 104 20.53 1.95 23.27
CA LEU A 104 20.96 2.09 21.87
C LEU A 104 21.12 3.57 21.48
N VAL A 105 20.25 4.46 21.97
CA VAL A 105 20.40 5.91 21.81
C VAL A 105 21.66 6.43 22.51
N GLU A 106 21.97 5.96 23.73
CA GLU A 106 23.22 6.32 24.43
C GLU A 106 24.46 5.76 23.71
N TYR A 107 24.39 4.51 23.21
CA TYR A 107 25.45 3.91 22.39
C TYR A 107 25.74 4.77 21.14
N SER A 108 24.70 5.22 20.43
CA SER A 108 24.86 6.09 19.24
C SER A 108 25.57 7.42 19.54
N LYS A 109 25.47 7.92 20.77
CA LYS A 109 26.09 9.18 21.23
C LYS A 109 27.48 9.01 21.83
N THR A 110 27.74 7.88 22.49
CA THR A 110 28.92 7.68 23.35
C THR A 110 29.88 6.58 22.89
N THR A 111 29.44 5.71 21.97
CA THR A 111 30.13 4.47 21.54
C THR A 111 30.45 3.46 22.66
N LYS A 112 29.95 3.66 23.88
CA LYS A 112 30.09 2.70 24.99
C LYS A 112 29.10 1.56 24.82
N THR A 113 29.58 0.33 24.63
CA THR A 113 28.73 -0.86 24.51
C THR A 113 27.74 -0.95 25.67
N PRO A 114 26.42 -0.95 25.41
CA PRO A 114 25.43 -1.00 26.47
C PRO A 114 25.38 -2.39 27.11
N ALA A 115 25.20 -2.43 28.43
CA ALA A 115 24.94 -3.66 29.17
C ALA A 115 23.48 -4.09 28.99
N VAL A 116 23.18 -4.77 27.89
CA VAL A 116 21.85 -5.33 27.62
C VAL A 116 21.71 -6.67 28.33
N THR A 117 21.04 -6.66 29.48
CA THR A 117 20.59 -7.89 30.16
C THR A 117 19.30 -8.36 29.50
N LEU A 118 19.32 -9.51 28.82
CA LEU A 118 18.10 -10.16 28.34
C LEU A 118 17.18 -10.50 29.53
N LEU A 119 15.89 -10.22 29.41
CA LEU A 119 14.90 -10.75 30.36
C LEU A 119 14.87 -12.28 30.25
N GLY A 120 14.75 -12.95 31.40
CA GLY A 120 14.55 -14.39 31.47
C GLY A 120 13.11 -14.79 31.16
N GLU A 121 12.84 -16.09 31.27
CA GLU A 121 11.47 -16.60 31.24
C GLU A 121 10.69 -16.14 32.49
N PHE A 122 9.40 -15.85 32.31
CA PHE A 122 8.50 -15.48 33.39
C PHE A 122 7.73 -16.71 33.89
N ASP A 123 7.52 -16.79 35.20
CA ASP A 123 6.62 -17.79 35.79
C ASP A 123 5.20 -17.60 35.27
N VAL A 124 4.54 -18.70 34.89
CA VAL A 124 3.15 -18.71 34.42
C VAL A 124 2.21 -18.47 35.60
N VAL A 125 1.48 -17.36 35.58
CA VAL A 125 0.52 -16.99 36.64
C VAL A 125 -0.91 -17.10 36.14
N SER A 126 -1.74 -17.89 36.82
CA SER A 126 -3.19 -17.93 36.59
C SER A 126 -3.87 -16.79 37.35
N ILE A 127 -4.54 -15.88 36.63
CA ILE A 127 -5.13 -14.65 37.16
C ILE A 127 -6.60 -14.55 36.72
N ASP A 128 -7.49 -14.14 37.64
CA ASP A 128 -8.87 -13.76 37.31
C ASP A 128 -8.88 -12.38 36.63
N PRO A 129 -9.38 -12.23 35.40
CA PRO A 129 -9.36 -10.95 34.70
C PRO A 129 -10.30 -9.90 35.33
N ARG A 130 -11.13 -10.24 36.32
CA ARG A 130 -12.04 -9.30 37.00
C ARG A 130 -11.31 -8.56 38.12
N LEU A 131 -10.99 -7.30 37.87
CA LEU A 131 -10.28 -6.40 38.80
C LEU A 131 -11.19 -5.89 39.92
N TYR A 132 -12.45 -5.61 39.60
CA TYR A 132 -13.47 -5.19 40.57
C TYR A 132 -14.86 -5.65 40.12
N VAL A 133 -15.70 -6.05 41.08
CA VAL A 133 -17.09 -6.46 40.84
C VAL A 133 -17.98 -5.82 41.90
N ARG A 134 -19.01 -5.08 41.47
CA ARG A 134 -20.11 -4.62 42.33
C ARG A 134 -21.42 -5.19 41.79
N SER A 135 -22.15 -5.93 42.63
CA SER A 135 -23.50 -6.40 42.31
C SER A 135 -24.46 -5.24 42.05
N ALA A 136 -25.52 -5.50 41.29
CA ALA A 136 -26.65 -4.56 41.18
C ALA A 136 -27.28 -4.30 42.56
N ASP A 137 -27.81 -3.09 42.74
CA ASP A 137 -28.64 -2.73 43.90
C ASP A 137 -30.10 -2.55 43.43
N PRO A 138 -30.98 -3.54 43.67
CA PRO A 138 -32.38 -3.46 43.28
C PRO A 138 -33.15 -2.34 43.99
N THR A 139 -32.67 -1.82 45.11
CA THR A 139 -33.40 -0.80 45.90
C THR A 139 -33.21 0.61 45.36
N SER A 140 -32.01 0.91 44.83
CA SER A 140 -31.70 2.19 44.18
C SER A 140 -31.81 2.15 42.65
N GLY A 141 -32.02 0.97 42.07
CA GLY A 141 -32.03 0.75 40.62
C GLY A 141 -30.64 0.78 39.98
N ARG A 142 -29.57 0.84 40.79
CA ARG A 142 -28.20 0.97 40.29
C ARG A 142 -27.72 -0.37 39.68
N PRO A 143 -27.33 -0.41 38.39
CA PRO A 143 -26.90 -1.65 37.76
C PRO A 143 -25.62 -2.20 38.42
N GLY A 144 -25.33 -3.48 38.21
CA GLY A 144 -24.02 -4.03 38.54
C GLY A 144 -22.92 -3.43 37.68
N VAL A 145 -21.67 -3.56 38.10
CA VAL A 145 -20.52 -3.16 37.29
C VAL A 145 -19.36 -4.15 37.49
N VAL A 146 -18.67 -4.47 36.40
CA VAL A 146 -17.46 -5.31 36.36
C VAL A 146 -16.35 -4.56 35.65
N PHE A 147 -15.20 -4.41 36.30
CA PHE A 147 -13.99 -3.88 35.70
C PHE A 147 -13.09 -5.06 35.36
N ARG A 148 -12.68 -5.17 34.08
CA ARG A 148 -11.83 -6.25 33.59
C ARG A 148 -10.49 -5.72 33.09
N GLN A 149 -9.43 -6.48 33.35
CA GLN A 149 -8.14 -6.29 32.69
C GLN A 149 -8.29 -6.55 31.19
N ALA A 150 -7.89 -5.57 30.37
CA ALA A 150 -7.91 -5.66 28.91
C ALA A 150 -6.49 -5.50 28.35
N GLY A 151 -5.56 -6.38 28.78
CA GLY A 151 -4.13 -6.25 28.53
C GLY A 151 -3.42 -5.36 29.56
N ASP A 152 -2.21 -4.90 29.24
CA ASP A 152 -1.40 -4.06 30.11
C ASP A 152 -1.79 -2.57 30.10
N SER A 153 -2.48 -2.11 29.05
CA SER A 153 -2.72 -0.69 28.75
C SER A 153 -4.20 -0.28 28.69
N ALA A 154 -5.14 -1.14 29.11
CA ALA A 154 -6.57 -0.82 29.16
C ALA A 154 -7.35 -1.55 30.28
N ILE A 155 -8.43 -0.91 30.73
CA ILE A 155 -9.47 -1.52 31.59
C ILE A 155 -10.82 -1.41 30.86
N LEU A 156 -11.50 -2.55 30.70
CA LEU A 156 -12.85 -2.63 30.16
C LEU A 156 -13.87 -2.53 31.29
N VAL A 157 -14.89 -1.66 31.16
CA VAL A 157 -15.93 -1.47 32.18
C VAL A 157 -17.30 -1.91 31.65
N GLU A 158 -17.81 -3.01 32.20
CA GLU A 158 -19.10 -3.59 31.84
C GLU A 158 -20.18 -3.21 32.86
N PHE A 159 -21.29 -2.67 32.40
CA PHE A 159 -22.42 -2.28 33.25
C PHE A 159 -23.64 -3.18 33.02
N GLY A 160 -24.22 -3.67 34.12
CA GLY A 160 -25.45 -4.46 34.13
C GLY A 160 -25.31 -5.85 33.52
N GLU A 161 -26.46 -6.44 33.20
CA GLU A 161 -26.54 -7.68 32.42
C GLU A 161 -26.29 -7.38 30.93
N MET A 162 -25.96 -8.41 30.16
CA MET A 162 -25.72 -8.30 28.72
C MET A 162 -27.05 -8.19 27.92
N THR A 163 -27.78 -7.10 28.17
CA THR A 163 -29.05 -6.73 27.52
C THR A 163 -29.02 -5.27 27.08
N LEU A 164 -29.68 -4.97 25.97
CA LEU A 164 -29.77 -3.61 25.44
C LEU A 164 -30.74 -2.77 26.29
N ASP A 165 -30.16 -1.91 27.12
CA ASP A 165 -30.88 -0.92 27.91
C ASP A 165 -30.30 0.48 27.65
N PHE A 166 -31.16 1.43 27.27
CA PHE A 166 -30.77 2.83 27.09
C PHE A 166 -30.42 3.53 28.41
N GLY A 167 -30.91 3.05 29.55
CA GLY A 167 -30.48 3.49 30.88
C GLY A 167 -29.05 3.03 31.20
N ILE A 168 -28.70 1.78 30.86
CA ILE A 168 -27.30 1.33 30.92
C ILE A 168 -26.43 2.17 29.98
N ARG A 169 -26.89 2.46 28.75
CA ARG A 169 -26.15 3.33 27.83
C ARG A 169 -25.95 4.74 28.38
N ALA A 170 -26.99 5.34 28.96
CA ALA A 170 -26.94 6.66 29.60
C ALA A 170 -25.90 6.68 30.74
N ARG A 171 -25.86 5.65 31.59
CA ARG A 171 -24.81 5.49 32.62
C ARG A 171 -23.42 5.38 32.01
N ILE A 172 -23.24 4.56 30.97
CA ILE A 172 -21.96 4.42 30.25
C ILE A 172 -21.49 5.76 29.66
N HIS A 173 -22.40 6.64 29.21
CA HIS A 173 -22.02 7.94 28.66
C HIS A 173 -21.63 8.94 29.73
N ALA A 174 -22.29 8.91 30.88
CA ALA A 174 -21.89 9.70 32.04
C ALA A 174 -20.56 9.20 32.67
N PHE A 175 -20.13 7.98 32.35
CA PHE A 175 -18.94 7.34 32.92
C PHE A 175 -17.69 7.36 32.01
N GLU A 176 -17.85 7.20 30.68
CA GLU A 176 -16.78 6.91 29.70
C GLU A 176 -16.11 5.52 29.92
N ALA A 177 -16.68 4.46 29.32
CA ALA A 177 -16.49 3.06 29.77
C ALA A 177 -15.34 2.23 29.15
N GLU A 178 -14.47 2.79 28.32
CA GLU A 178 -13.19 2.16 27.97
C GLU A 178 -12.08 3.17 28.19
N VAL A 179 -11.09 2.78 28.99
CA VAL A 179 -10.02 3.69 29.41
C VAL A 179 -8.67 3.05 29.13
N HIS A 180 -8.05 3.54 28.06
CA HIS A 180 -6.65 3.30 27.77
C HIS A 180 -5.78 4.18 28.68
N PHE A 181 -4.64 3.63 29.12
CA PHE A 181 -3.66 4.34 29.91
C PHE A 181 -2.25 3.94 29.49
N ASP A 182 -1.29 4.83 29.73
CA ASP A 182 0.13 4.51 29.60
C ASP A 182 0.62 3.85 30.91
N PRO A 183 0.89 2.53 30.93
CA PRO A 183 1.29 1.82 32.14
C PRO A 183 2.67 2.23 32.68
N LEU A 184 3.46 2.97 31.90
CA LEU A 184 4.73 3.55 32.32
C LEU A 184 4.54 4.83 33.15
N THR A 185 3.34 5.42 33.12
CA THR A 185 2.99 6.68 33.82
C THR A 185 2.04 6.48 35.00
N THR A 186 1.15 5.48 34.94
CA THR A 186 0.20 5.17 36.02
C THR A 186 -0.02 3.66 36.14
N SER A 187 -0.19 3.16 37.36
CA SER A 187 -0.49 1.74 37.58
C SER A 187 -1.96 1.43 37.29
N GLN A 188 -2.23 0.17 36.93
CA GLN A 188 -3.59 -0.35 36.79
C GLN A 188 -4.40 -0.17 38.09
N SER A 189 -3.77 -0.34 39.25
CA SER A 189 -4.40 -0.17 40.56
C SER A 189 -4.79 1.28 40.87
N ALA A 190 -3.96 2.26 40.48
CA ALA A 190 -4.27 3.68 40.64
C ALA A 190 -5.42 4.10 39.72
N LEU A 191 -5.40 3.65 38.45
CA LEU A 191 -6.50 3.87 37.52
C LEU A 191 -7.79 3.23 38.01
N LEU A 192 -7.77 1.96 38.39
CA LEU A 192 -8.93 1.23 38.90
C LEU A 192 -9.57 1.95 40.09
N THR A 193 -8.76 2.48 41.01
CA THR A 193 -9.25 3.25 42.16
C THR A 193 -10.03 4.49 41.71
N ALA A 194 -9.44 5.30 40.82
CA ALA A 194 -10.10 6.49 40.26
C ALA A 194 -11.38 6.15 39.49
N LEU A 195 -11.39 5.04 38.75
CA LEU A 195 -12.57 4.57 38.01
C LEU A 195 -13.70 4.08 38.93
N VAL A 196 -13.38 3.38 40.02
CA VAL A 196 -14.38 2.97 41.03
C VAL A 196 -14.95 4.18 41.76
N GLU A 197 -14.13 5.19 42.08
CA GLU A 197 -14.59 6.47 42.65
C GLU A 197 -15.50 7.23 41.68
N ALA A 198 -15.15 7.28 40.40
CA ALA A 198 -15.98 7.88 39.35
C ALA A 198 -17.34 7.16 39.23
N GLU A 199 -17.39 5.82 39.23
CA GLU A 199 -18.64 5.04 39.16
C GLU A 199 -19.53 5.31 40.37
N ALA A 200 -18.92 5.38 41.56
CA ALA A 200 -19.59 5.66 42.81
C ALA A 200 -20.16 7.09 42.86
N SER A 201 -19.55 8.06 42.16
CA SER A 201 -20.00 9.45 42.09
C SER A 201 -21.26 9.65 41.23
N LEU A 202 -21.52 8.77 40.25
CA LEU A 202 -22.67 8.90 39.36
C LEU A 202 -24.01 8.67 40.07
N PRO A 203 -25.08 9.43 39.76
CA PRO A 203 -26.42 9.20 40.30
C PRO A 203 -26.87 7.72 40.21
N ALA A 204 -27.67 7.24 41.16
CA ALA A 204 -28.06 5.82 41.20
C ALA A 204 -28.93 5.42 40.00
N ASN A 205 -29.89 6.27 39.63
CA ASN A 205 -30.70 6.17 38.42
C ASN A 205 -30.30 7.25 37.39
N VAL A 206 -30.79 7.11 36.16
CA VAL A 206 -30.48 7.99 35.02
C VAL A 206 -31.74 8.55 34.34
N GLU A 207 -32.92 8.34 34.92
CA GLU A 207 -34.22 8.67 34.31
C GLU A 207 -34.40 10.17 34.07
N SER A 208 -33.77 11.01 34.89
CA SER A 208 -33.78 12.47 34.75
C SER A 208 -32.71 13.01 33.80
N LEU A 209 -31.82 12.16 33.26
CA LEU A 209 -30.78 12.60 32.34
C LEU A 209 -31.37 12.91 30.97
N THR A 210 -30.88 14.00 30.39
CA THR A 210 -31.17 14.44 29.02
C THR A 210 -29.84 14.67 28.32
N PHE A 211 -29.71 14.13 27.11
CA PHE A 211 -28.46 14.15 26.34
C PHE A 211 -28.62 15.03 25.11
N PRO A 212 -27.76 16.04 24.89
CA PRO A 212 -27.78 16.81 23.66
C PRO A 212 -27.28 15.95 22.49
N GLY A 213 -27.91 16.09 21.33
CA GLY A 213 -27.57 15.37 20.11
C GLY A 213 -28.04 16.10 18.87
N ARG A 214 -27.94 15.45 17.71
CA ARG A 214 -28.46 15.99 16.45
C ARG A 214 -29.27 14.94 15.72
N LYS A 215 -30.42 15.33 15.17
CA LYS A 215 -31.15 14.54 14.20
C LYS A 215 -30.56 14.76 12.82
N ILE A 216 -30.07 13.70 12.19
CA ILE A 216 -29.39 13.74 10.88
C ILE A 216 -30.15 12.86 9.90
N THR A 217 -30.55 13.42 8.75
CA THR A 217 -31.26 12.64 7.71
C THR A 217 -30.26 12.01 6.75
N PHE A 218 -30.33 10.69 6.60
CA PHE A 218 -29.51 9.88 5.71
C PHE A 218 -30.36 9.28 4.59
N PRO A 219 -29.93 9.40 3.31
CA PRO A 219 -30.57 8.69 2.20
C PRO A 219 -30.22 7.21 2.28
N VAL A 220 -31.19 6.31 2.13
CA VAL A 220 -30.98 4.86 2.22
C VAL A 220 -31.62 4.12 1.05
N VAL A 221 -30.84 3.26 0.41
CA VAL A 221 -31.34 2.21 -0.48
C VAL A 221 -31.57 0.96 0.35
N LEU A 222 -32.73 0.34 0.21
CA LEU A 222 -33.09 -0.90 0.90
C LEU A 222 -32.95 -2.09 -0.05
N ASP A 223 -32.35 -3.19 0.41
CA ASP A 223 -32.09 -4.42 -0.38
C ASP A 223 -31.30 -4.17 -1.69
N ASP A 224 -30.33 -3.26 -1.62
CA ASP A 224 -29.49 -2.85 -2.74
C ASP A 224 -28.67 -3.99 -3.37
N ARG A 225 -28.21 -3.77 -4.61
CA ARG A 225 -27.41 -4.74 -5.36
C ARG A 225 -26.05 -5.05 -4.72
N TRP A 226 -25.37 -4.08 -4.12
CA TRP A 226 -24.00 -4.25 -3.62
C TRP A 226 -23.94 -5.16 -2.38
N ASN A 227 -24.91 -5.02 -1.49
CA ASN A 227 -25.06 -5.94 -0.35
C ASN A 227 -25.39 -7.37 -0.80
N ARG A 228 -26.18 -7.53 -1.86
CA ARG A 228 -26.45 -8.84 -2.47
C ARG A 228 -25.20 -9.44 -3.11
N GLU A 229 -24.41 -8.66 -3.85
CA GLU A 229 -23.12 -9.06 -4.42
C GLU A 229 -22.11 -9.49 -3.33
N ALA A 230 -22.04 -8.76 -2.21
CA ALA A 230 -21.19 -9.11 -1.08
C ALA A 230 -21.61 -10.43 -0.41
N LEU A 231 -22.91 -10.70 -0.34
CA LEU A 231 -23.44 -11.96 0.19
C LEU A 231 -23.23 -13.14 -0.77
N GLU A 232 -23.36 -12.91 -2.09
CA GLU A 232 -22.98 -13.89 -3.11
C GLU A 232 -21.48 -14.23 -3.06
N LYS A 233 -20.61 -13.23 -2.82
CA LYS A 233 -19.17 -13.46 -2.64
C LYS A 233 -18.92 -14.36 -1.42
N TYR A 234 -19.54 -14.07 -0.27
CA TYR A 234 -19.47 -14.90 0.93
C TYR A 234 -19.93 -16.35 0.68
N MET A 235 -21.05 -16.53 -0.02
CA MET A 235 -21.58 -17.85 -0.36
C MET A 235 -20.64 -18.67 -1.25
N ARG A 236 -19.82 -17.99 -2.07
CA ARG A 236 -18.91 -18.64 -3.03
C ARG A 236 -17.56 -19.02 -2.40
N SER A 237 -17.03 -18.24 -1.46
CA SER A 237 -15.67 -18.46 -0.93
C SER A 237 -15.56 -18.84 0.55
N ILE A 238 -16.62 -18.66 1.35
CA ILE A 238 -16.56 -18.87 2.81
C ILE A 238 -17.56 -19.92 3.28
N ARG A 239 -18.86 -19.69 3.04
CA ARG A 239 -19.92 -20.61 3.49
C ARG A 239 -21.19 -20.46 2.64
N ASP A 240 -21.51 -21.52 1.93
CA ASP A 240 -22.64 -21.65 0.99
C ASP A 240 -23.99 -21.85 1.68
N GLU A 241 -24.02 -22.55 2.83
CA GLU A 241 -25.25 -22.87 3.56
C GLU A 241 -25.23 -22.39 5.03
N ALA A 242 -26.18 -21.51 5.37
CA ALA A 242 -26.46 -21.01 6.72
C ALA A 242 -27.90 -20.46 6.79
N ALA A 243 -28.47 -20.30 7.99
CA ALA A 243 -29.84 -19.81 8.16
C ALA A 243 -30.05 -18.39 7.60
N TYR A 244 -29.00 -17.56 7.61
CA TYR A 244 -29.00 -16.20 7.06
C TYR A 244 -28.83 -16.10 5.53
N LEU A 245 -28.78 -17.23 4.83
CA LEU A 245 -28.56 -17.32 3.38
C LEU A 245 -29.81 -17.87 2.66
N PRO A 246 -30.05 -17.51 1.38
CA PRO A 246 -29.27 -16.59 0.53
C PRO A 246 -29.64 -15.11 0.70
N SER A 247 -30.59 -14.76 1.58
CA SER A 247 -30.98 -13.37 1.83
C SER A 247 -31.01 -13.05 3.33
N ASN A 248 -30.14 -12.14 3.74
CA ASN A 248 -30.08 -11.61 5.11
C ASN A 248 -31.42 -10.96 5.51
N VAL A 249 -32.07 -10.21 4.61
CA VAL A 249 -33.35 -9.53 4.91
C VAL A 249 -34.50 -10.52 5.08
N GLU A 250 -34.55 -11.61 4.31
CA GLU A 250 -35.54 -12.67 4.52
C GLU A 250 -35.30 -13.42 5.82
N TYR A 251 -34.04 -13.64 6.19
CA TYR A 251 -33.68 -14.18 7.49
C TYR A 251 -34.13 -13.25 8.63
N LEU A 252 -33.89 -11.94 8.51
CA LEU A 252 -34.41 -10.94 9.46
C LEU A 252 -35.93 -10.97 9.54
N ALA A 253 -36.66 -11.19 8.44
CA ALA A 253 -38.10 -11.37 8.49
C ALA A 253 -38.50 -12.64 9.30
N ARG A 254 -37.93 -13.80 8.97
CA ARG A 254 -38.27 -15.09 9.62
C ARG A 254 -37.90 -15.10 11.10
N THR A 255 -36.67 -14.69 11.44
CA THR A 255 -36.16 -14.73 12.82
C THR A 255 -36.89 -13.75 13.74
N ASN A 256 -37.57 -12.73 13.19
CA ASN A 256 -38.40 -11.79 13.95
C ASN A 256 -39.91 -12.09 13.90
N GLY A 257 -40.34 -13.20 13.31
CA GLY A 257 -41.75 -13.57 13.22
C GLY A 257 -42.59 -12.61 12.36
N LEU A 258 -41.98 -12.05 11.31
CA LEU A 258 -42.60 -11.16 10.33
C LEU A 258 -43.10 -11.97 9.11
N GLN A 259 -44.12 -11.47 8.44
CA GLN A 259 -44.78 -12.14 7.31
C GLN A 259 -43.96 -12.10 6.02
N SER A 260 -43.09 -11.09 5.85
CA SER A 260 -42.34 -10.90 4.61
C SER A 260 -41.09 -10.05 4.76
N LYS A 261 -40.20 -10.19 3.76
CA LYS A 261 -39.06 -9.29 3.51
C LYS A 261 -39.47 -7.81 3.47
N ALA A 262 -40.60 -7.49 2.84
CA ALA A 262 -41.11 -6.12 2.71
C ALA A 262 -41.55 -5.53 4.07
N GLU A 263 -42.12 -6.34 4.97
CA GLU A 263 -42.44 -5.93 6.33
C GLU A 263 -41.17 -5.61 7.13
N ALA A 264 -40.12 -6.44 7.02
CA ALA A 264 -38.84 -6.21 7.68
C ALA A 264 -38.19 -4.90 7.21
N LEU A 265 -38.09 -4.68 5.89
CA LEU A 265 -37.55 -3.44 5.31
C LEU A 265 -38.34 -2.20 5.77
N LYS A 266 -39.68 -2.29 5.81
CA LYS A 266 -40.53 -1.21 6.28
C LYS A 266 -40.31 -0.88 7.76
N LEU A 267 -40.08 -1.87 8.61
CA LEU A 267 -39.80 -1.65 10.04
C LEU A 267 -38.43 -1.00 10.27
N LEU A 268 -37.40 -1.40 9.51
CA LEU A 268 -36.03 -0.88 9.66
C LEU A 268 -35.93 0.63 9.46
N VAL A 269 -36.77 1.23 8.60
CA VAL A 269 -36.80 2.70 8.37
C VAL A 269 -37.98 3.42 9.04
N LYS A 270 -38.77 2.74 9.89
CA LYS A 270 -40.01 3.29 10.46
C LYS A 270 -39.79 4.33 11.58
N THR A 271 -38.66 4.27 12.25
CA THR A 271 -38.33 5.08 13.43
C THR A 271 -36.91 5.64 13.28
N ASP A 272 -36.60 6.71 14.00
CA ASP A 272 -35.23 7.22 14.08
C ASP A 272 -34.36 6.26 14.92
N TRP A 273 -33.06 6.23 14.64
CA TRP A 273 -32.10 5.34 15.29
C TRP A 273 -31.12 6.13 16.15
N LEU A 274 -30.95 5.74 17.41
CA LEU A 274 -30.01 6.38 18.33
C LEU A 274 -28.59 5.84 18.12
N VAL A 275 -27.61 6.73 17.96
CA VAL A 275 -26.19 6.37 17.98
C VAL A 275 -25.78 6.05 19.42
N LEU A 276 -25.43 4.79 19.68
CA LEU A 276 -24.88 4.36 20.95
C LEU A 276 -23.38 4.63 21.03
N GLY A 277 -22.61 4.29 20.00
CA GLY A 277 -21.15 4.47 19.99
C GLY A 277 -20.61 4.70 18.59
N VAL A 278 -19.34 5.08 18.49
CA VAL A 278 -18.58 5.18 17.25
C VAL A 278 -17.20 4.55 17.46
N GLY A 279 -16.77 3.67 16.55
CA GLY A 279 -15.53 2.90 16.66
C GLY A 279 -15.35 1.92 15.50
N PHE A 280 -14.95 0.68 15.78
CA PHE A 280 -14.61 -0.37 14.82
C PHE A 280 -13.54 0.10 13.81
N TYR A 281 -13.93 0.38 12.56
CA TYR A 281 -13.09 1.03 11.56
C TYR A 281 -13.63 2.43 11.27
N LEU A 282 -12.76 3.43 11.45
CA LEU A 282 -13.00 4.81 11.01
C LEU A 282 -14.33 5.40 11.51
N ALA A 283 -14.54 5.30 12.84
CA ALA A 283 -15.73 5.80 13.54
C ALA A 283 -17.06 5.26 13.00
N CYS A 284 -17.10 3.97 12.69
CA CYS A 284 -18.31 3.21 12.40
C CYS A 284 -19.33 3.38 13.55
N PRO A 285 -20.53 3.91 13.29
CA PRO A 285 -21.54 4.09 14.32
C PRO A 285 -22.20 2.75 14.66
N PHE A 286 -22.45 2.54 15.95
CA PHE A 286 -23.33 1.49 16.46
C PHE A 286 -24.68 2.12 16.80
N LEU A 287 -25.75 1.59 16.20
CA LEU A 287 -27.07 2.21 16.13
C LEU A 287 -28.16 1.28 16.67
N VAL A 288 -29.20 1.85 17.29
CA VAL A 288 -30.38 1.09 17.71
C VAL A 288 -31.67 1.86 17.40
N PRO A 289 -32.71 1.22 16.82
CA PRO A 289 -34.03 1.84 16.62
C PRO A 289 -34.63 2.33 17.94
N ILE A 290 -35.10 3.58 17.99
CA ILE A 290 -35.67 4.15 19.22
C ILE A 290 -36.94 3.37 19.61
N ASP A 291 -37.89 3.15 18.69
CA ASP A 291 -39.05 2.27 18.92
C ASP A 291 -38.63 0.80 19.10
N PRO A 292 -38.83 0.18 20.28
CA PRO A 292 -38.45 -1.22 20.51
C PRO A 292 -39.17 -2.23 19.60
N ARG A 293 -40.32 -1.85 19.01
CA ARG A 293 -41.07 -2.67 18.03
C ARG A 293 -40.43 -2.69 16.64
N CYS A 294 -39.37 -1.91 16.42
CA CYS A 294 -38.59 -1.87 15.19
C CYS A 294 -37.21 -2.53 15.35
N ARG A 295 -36.87 -3.03 16.55
CA ARG A 295 -35.59 -3.68 16.86
C ARG A 295 -35.60 -5.13 16.38
N LEU A 296 -35.32 -5.30 15.08
CA LEU A 296 -35.11 -6.63 14.52
C LEU A 296 -33.83 -7.24 15.12
N ILE A 297 -33.86 -8.54 15.40
CA ILE A 297 -32.69 -9.31 15.83
C ILE A 297 -32.14 -10.12 14.65
N GLY A 298 -30.82 -10.32 14.62
CA GLY A 298 -30.18 -11.32 13.76
C GLY A 298 -28.85 -11.78 14.35
N GLN A 299 -28.46 -13.04 14.16
CA GLN A 299 -27.15 -13.50 14.61
C GLN A 299 -26.01 -12.88 13.78
N LYS A 300 -24.79 -12.80 14.34
CA LYS A 300 -23.60 -12.48 13.53
C LYS A 300 -23.25 -13.68 12.65
N MET A 301 -22.74 -13.41 11.44
CA MET A 301 -22.31 -14.48 10.52
C MET A 301 -21.16 -15.30 11.13
N ASN A 302 -21.16 -16.60 10.84
CA ASN A 302 -20.19 -17.57 11.37
C ASN A 302 -19.60 -18.44 10.24
N PRO A 303 -18.35 -18.22 9.82
CA PRO A 303 -17.48 -17.09 10.18
C PRO A 303 -17.95 -15.77 9.54
N SER A 304 -17.36 -14.63 9.93
CA SER A 304 -17.63 -13.31 9.37
C SER A 304 -17.15 -13.15 7.91
N ARG A 305 -17.72 -12.20 7.17
CA ARG A 305 -17.29 -11.87 5.79
C ARG A 305 -15.91 -11.20 5.80
N THR A 306 -15.11 -11.47 4.76
CA THR A 306 -13.88 -10.75 4.44
C THR A 306 -14.12 -9.39 3.78
N TYR A 307 -15.31 -9.18 3.18
CA TYR A 307 -15.70 -7.97 2.46
C TYR A 307 -17.14 -7.54 2.79
N THR A 308 -17.34 -6.23 2.92
CA THR A 308 -18.61 -5.53 3.09
C THR A 308 -18.46 -4.17 2.39
N PRO A 309 -19.39 -3.72 1.54
CA PRO A 309 -19.21 -2.51 0.75
C PRO A 309 -19.32 -1.24 1.60
N ARG A 310 -18.66 -0.16 1.15
CA ARG A 310 -18.73 1.17 1.79
C ARG A 310 -20.17 1.66 1.86
N GLY A 311 -20.57 2.19 3.01
CA GLY A 311 -21.91 2.71 3.27
C GLY A 311 -22.95 1.62 3.56
N ALA A 312 -22.59 0.34 3.55
CA ALA A 312 -23.51 -0.74 3.89
C ALA A 312 -24.06 -0.58 5.31
N ILE A 313 -25.33 -0.92 5.49
CA ILE A 313 -26.02 -1.00 6.77
C ILE A 313 -26.34 -2.46 7.03
N GLY A 314 -25.89 -2.95 8.18
CA GLY A 314 -26.22 -4.29 8.65
C GLY A 314 -26.65 -4.29 10.11
N ILE A 315 -27.31 -5.35 10.55
CA ILE A 315 -27.78 -5.55 11.93
C ILE A 315 -27.29 -6.88 12.50
N ALA A 316 -26.90 -6.91 13.76
CA ALA A 316 -26.63 -8.14 14.50
C ALA A 316 -26.77 -7.97 16.02
N GLY A 317 -27.18 -9.04 16.68
CA GLY A 317 -27.90 -8.90 17.93
C GLY A 317 -29.09 -7.97 17.69
N VAL A 318 -29.26 -6.98 18.55
CA VAL A 318 -30.20 -5.84 18.43
C VAL A 318 -29.57 -4.55 17.87
N VAL A 319 -28.28 -4.58 17.49
CA VAL A 319 -27.48 -3.40 17.12
C VAL A 319 -27.24 -3.37 15.61
N ALA A 320 -27.29 -2.21 14.97
CA ALA A 320 -26.82 -2.04 13.59
C ALA A 320 -25.55 -1.22 13.50
N ALA A 321 -24.90 -1.29 12.34
CA ALA A 321 -23.72 -0.52 12.00
C ALA A 321 -23.84 0.04 10.57
N ILE A 322 -23.24 1.22 10.32
CA ILE A 322 -23.01 1.77 8.97
C ILE A 322 -21.52 1.67 8.66
N TYR A 323 -21.14 0.75 7.79
CA TYR A 323 -19.74 0.51 7.42
C TYR A 323 -19.12 1.73 6.69
N PRO A 324 -18.19 2.51 7.29
CA PRO A 324 -17.77 3.79 6.71
C PRO A 324 -16.80 3.65 5.52
N ILE A 325 -16.17 2.49 5.41
CA ILE A 325 -15.30 2.06 4.32
C ILE A 325 -15.59 0.59 3.97
N GLU A 326 -14.99 0.11 2.89
CA GLU A 326 -14.97 -1.33 2.61
C GLU A 326 -14.16 -2.07 3.69
N SER A 327 -14.76 -3.09 4.30
CA SER A 327 -14.13 -3.80 5.43
C SER A 327 -14.71 -5.20 5.67
N PRO A 328 -14.04 -6.08 6.44
CA PRO A 328 -14.66 -7.28 7.00
C PRO A 328 -15.91 -6.95 7.82
N GLY A 329 -16.85 -7.90 7.93
CA GLY A 329 -18.10 -7.65 8.64
C GLY A 329 -18.91 -8.92 8.95
N GLY A 330 -19.48 -8.97 10.16
CA GLY A 330 -20.34 -10.07 10.62
C GLY A 330 -21.84 -9.76 10.62
N TYR A 331 -22.25 -8.52 10.33
CA TYR A 331 -23.64 -8.08 10.50
C TYR A 331 -24.52 -8.42 9.29
N GLN A 332 -25.80 -8.73 9.52
CA GLN A 332 -26.78 -9.09 8.48
C GLN A 332 -27.17 -7.85 7.67
N LEU A 333 -26.81 -7.82 6.39
CA LEU A 333 -26.94 -6.64 5.52
C LEU A 333 -28.39 -6.42 5.06
N PHE A 334 -28.85 -5.18 5.04
CA PHE A 334 -30.22 -4.84 4.62
C PHE A 334 -30.37 -3.59 3.75
N GLY A 335 -29.37 -2.74 3.64
CA GLY A 335 -29.42 -1.53 2.85
C GLY A 335 -28.08 -0.78 2.80
N ARG A 336 -28.01 0.32 2.06
CA ARG A 336 -26.80 1.13 1.87
C ARG A 336 -27.14 2.61 1.97
N THR A 337 -26.24 3.39 2.58
CA THR A 337 -26.36 4.83 2.78
C THR A 337 -25.02 5.54 2.53
N LEU A 338 -24.97 6.86 2.67
CA LEU A 338 -23.71 7.62 2.60
C LEU A 338 -22.87 7.30 3.84
N PRO A 339 -21.57 7.05 3.71
CA PRO A 339 -20.74 6.73 4.86
C PRO A 339 -20.65 7.96 5.79
N PRO A 340 -20.72 7.77 7.12
CA PRO A 340 -20.59 8.85 8.10
C PRO A 340 -19.13 9.30 8.29
N TRP A 341 -18.26 9.05 7.30
CA TRP A 341 -16.82 9.28 7.32
C TRP A 341 -16.36 9.90 6.00
N GLN A 342 -15.50 10.91 6.08
CA GLN A 342 -14.83 11.52 4.94
C GLN A 342 -13.33 11.61 5.21
N THR A 343 -12.53 10.73 4.59
CA THR A 343 -11.08 10.55 4.82
C THR A 343 -10.23 11.82 4.76
N TRP A 344 -10.67 12.84 4.03
CA TRP A 344 -9.96 14.10 3.84
C TRP A 344 -10.67 15.30 4.48
N GLY A 345 -11.76 15.06 5.23
CA GLY A 345 -12.59 16.11 5.81
C GLY A 345 -13.27 17.01 4.78
N LYS A 346 -13.60 16.49 3.59
CA LYS A 346 -14.27 17.27 2.52
C LYS A 346 -15.75 17.50 2.83
N GLY A 347 -16.30 18.62 2.36
CA GLY A 347 -17.72 18.96 2.48
C GLY A 347 -18.02 19.88 3.66
N GLN A 348 -19.30 20.22 3.84
CA GLN A 348 -19.72 21.22 4.83
C GLN A 348 -19.82 20.65 6.25
N ASN A 349 -20.04 19.35 6.39
CA ASN A 349 -20.27 18.68 7.68
C ASN A 349 -19.04 17.98 8.26
N PHE A 350 -17.88 18.05 7.58
CA PHE A 350 -16.64 17.36 7.95
C PHE A 350 -15.46 18.34 8.01
N ARG A 351 -14.40 17.98 8.73
CA ARG A 351 -13.15 18.75 8.83
C ARG A 351 -11.95 17.79 8.81
N PRO A 352 -10.75 18.18 8.36
CA PRO A 352 -9.60 17.27 8.33
C PRO A 352 -9.19 16.69 9.69
N ASP A 353 -9.49 17.38 10.78
CA ASP A 353 -9.31 16.97 12.18
C ASP A 353 -10.58 16.38 12.82
N SER A 354 -11.69 16.32 12.09
CA SER A 354 -12.91 15.60 12.46
C SER A 354 -13.55 14.99 11.19
N PRO A 355 -12.91 13.95 10.61
CA PRO A 355 -13.41 13.25 9.43
C PRO A 355 -14.65 12.37 9.67
N TRP A 356 -15.10 12.21 10.92
CA TRP A 356 -16.33 11.49 11.28
C TRP A 356 -17.50 12.45 11.53
N LEU A 357 -18.70 12.06 11.09
CA LEU A 357 -19.92 12.88 11.23
C LEU A 357 -20.64 12.63 12.55
N LEU A 358 -20.79 11.36 12.93
CA LEU A 358 -21.69 10.90 13.99
C LEU A 358 -21.01 10.87 15.37
N ARG A 359 -21.81 11.00 16.40
CA ARG A 359 -21.43 11.03 17.82
C ARG A 359 -22.51 10.28 18.64
N PRO A 360 -22.19 9.77 19.84
CA PRO A 360 -23.20 9.25 20.75
C PRO A 360 -24.36 10.24 20.94
N PHE A 361 -25.58 9.71 21.02
CA PHE A 361 -26.85 10.46 21.11
C PHE A 361 -27.28 11.30 19.89
N ASP A 362 -26.52 11.30 18.78
CA ASP A 362 -27.14 11.65 17.49
C ASP A 362 -28.26 10.66 17.15
N GLN A 363 -29.26 11.14 16.41
CA GLN A 363 -30.40 10.37 15.92
C GLN A 363 -30.37 10.33 14.40
N ILE A 364 -30.44 9.15 13.79
CA ILE A 364 -30.47 8.98 12.34
C ILE A 364 -31.92 8.82 11.88
N ALA A 365 -32.34 9.74 11.01
CA ALA A 365 -33.59 9.66 10.26
C ALA A 365 -33.31 9.09 8.85
N TRP A 366 -34.24 8.29 8.33
CA TRP A 366 -34.08 7.61 7.06
C TRP A 366 -34.95 8.22 5.96
N GLU A 367 -34.34 8.51 4.82
CA GLU A 367 -35.01 8.90 3.58
C GLU A 367 -34.80 7.79 2.55
N ALA A 368 -35.84 7.01 2.25
CA ALA A 368 -35.72 5.89 1.31
C ALA A 368 -35.61 6.40 -0.14
N VAL A 369 -34.58 5.97 -0.86
CA VAL A 369 -34.26 6.42 -2.24
C VAL A 369 -33.92 5.25 -3.16
N SER A 370 -33.96 5.50 -4.47
CA SER A 370 -33.51 4.55 -5.50
C SER A 370 -31.98 4.42 -5.56
N GLU A 371 -31.48 3.34 -6.19
CA GLU A 371 -30.04 3.16 -6.45
C GLU A 371 -29.45 4.30 -7.30
N ASP A 372 -30.22 4.87 -8.23
CA ASP A 372 -29.75 5.95 -9.12
C ASP A 372 -29.68 7.31 -8.38
N GLU A 373 -30.64 7.61 -7.50
CA GLU A 373 -30.58 8.79 -6.62
C GLU A 373 -29.43 8.67 -5.62
N TYR A 374 -29.23 7.47 -5.05
CA TYR A 374 -28.10 7.19 -4.17
C TYR A 374 -26.76 7.43 -4.86
N LEU A 375 -26.58 6.97 -6.09
CA LEU A 375 -25.35 7.22 -6.86
C LEU A 375 -25.13 8.72 -7.13
N GLN A 376 -26.18 9.50 -7.37
CA GLN A 376 -26.05 10.96 -7.48
C GLN A 376 -25.62 11.61 -6.15
N PHE A 377 -26.13 11.12 -5.02
CA PHE A 377 -25.74 11.59 -3.69
C PHE A 377 -24.32 11.16 -3.32
N GLU A 378 -23.90 9.93 -3.63
CA GLU A 378 -22.53 9.42 -3.38
C GLU A 378 -21.50 10.23 -4.19
N ASN A 379 -21.75 10.47 -5.48
CA ASN A 379 -20.91 11.34 -6.31
C ASN A 379 -20.78 12.77 -5.74
N ARG A 380 -21.89 13.36 -5.29
CA ARG A 380 -21.87 14.68 -4.63
C ARG A 380 -21.15 14.64 -3.28
N PHE A 381 -21.26 13.56 -2.53
CA PHE A 381 -20.60 13.37 -1.23
C PHE A 381 -19.07 13.30 -1.41
N ASP A 382 -18.58 12.46 -2.31
CA ASP A 382 -17.13 12.31 -2.57
C ASP A 382 -16.50 13.59 -3.16
N ALA A 383 -17.29 14.37 -3.94
CA ALA A 383 -16.92 15.70 -4.41
C ALA A 383 -16.92 16.78 -3.30
N GLY A 384 -17.43 16.50 -2.10
CA GLY A 384 -17.60 17.48 -1.02
C GLY A 384 -18.72 18.50 -1.25
N GLN A 385 -19.74 18.13 -2.04
CA GLN A 385 -20.88 18.95 -2.44
C GLN A 385 -22.23 18.47 -1.87
N TYR A 386 -22.24 17.33 -1.17
CA TYR A 386 -23.36 16.90 -0.36
C TYR A 386 -23.31 17.63 1.00
N ALA A 387 -24.47 18.03 1.50
CA ALA A 387 -24.66 18.59 2.83
C ALA A 387 -25.80 17.83 3.49
N PHE A 388 -25.53 17.21 4.64
CA PHE A 388 -26.54 16.50 5.40
C PHE A 388 -27.54 17.48 6.00
N LYS A 389 -28.83 17.11 6.03
CA LYS A 389 -29.82 17.78 6.86
C LYS A 389 -29.52 17.41 8.32
N ILE A 390 -29.13 18.41 9.11
CA ILE A 390 -28.79 18.28 10.53
C ILE A 390 -29.68 19.26 11.30
N GLU A 391 -30.37 18.76 12.31
CA GLU A 391 -31.26 19.51 13.20
C GLU A 391 -30.85 19.23 14.64
N ASP A 392 -30.67 20.25 15.47
CA ASP A 392 -30.32 20.04 16.89
C ASP A 392 -31.51 19.38 17.62
N THR A 393 -31.23 18.43 18.51
CA THR A 393 -32.24 17.70 19.29
C THR A 393 -31.69 17.32 20.66
N GLU A 394 -32.58 16.91 21.56
CA GLU A 394 -32.19 16.25 22.81
C GLU A 394 -32.78 14.83 22.86
N PHE A 395 -32.19 13.98 23.69
CA PHE A 395 -32.73 12.66 24.03
C PHE A 395 -32.98 12.58 25.54
N SER A 396 -34.25 12.67 25.94
CA SER A 396 -34.65 12.60 27.35
C SER A 396 -34.98 11.17 27.77
N MET A 397 -34.32 10.69 28.83
CA MET A 397 -34.59 9.36 29.37
C MET A 397 -36.01 9.23 29.93
N ALA A 398 -36.56 10.30 30.52
CA ALA A 398 -37.93 10.33 31.06
C ALA A 398 -39.01 10.25 29.97
N GLU A 399 -38.82 10.95 28.85
CA GLU A 399 -39.73 10.89 27.70
C GLU A 399 -39.67 9.51 27.05
N TYR A 400 -38.47 8.95 26.87
CA TYR A 400 -38.29 7.60 26.33
C TYR A 400 -38.92 6.53 27.24
N ALA A 401 -38.76 6.63 28.57
CA ALA A 401 -39.40 5.71 29.52
C ALA A 401 -40.94 5.82 29.46
N THR A 402 -41.48 7.04 29.37
CA THR A 402 -42.92 7.29 29.21
C THR A 402 -43.45 6.67 27.91
N PHE A 403 -42.72 6.86 26.80
CA PHE A 403 -43.03 6.26 25.52
C PHE A 403 -43.03 4.72 25.59
N VAL A 404 -41.96 4.09 26.08
CA VAL A 404 -41.85 2.62 26.22
C VAL A 404 -43.00 2.06 27.08
N ASN A 405 -43.32 2.71 28.20
CA ASN A 405 -44.43 2.30 29.06
C ASN A 405 -45.78 2.36 28.34
N SER A 406 -45.99 3.36 27.45
CA SER A 406 -47.24 3.50 26.70
C SER A 406 -47.49 2.39 25.66
N ILE A 407 -46.45 1.68 25.23
CA ILE A 407 -46.50 0.60 24.21
C ILE A 407 -46.02 -0.76 24.75
N ALA A 408 -46.00 -0.92 26.09
CA ALA A 408 -45.42 -2.08 26.76
C ALA A 408 -46.09 -3.42 26.36
N TYR A 409 -47.37 -3.39 26.02
CA TYR A 409 -48.10 -4.57 25.55
C TYR A 409 -47.64 -5.00 24.16
N GLU A 410 -47.55 -4.07 23.20
CA GLU A 410 -47.10 -4.37 21.84
C GLU A 410 -45.62 -4.78 21.81
N ILE A 411 -44.78 -4.22 22.68
CA ILE A 411 -43.39 -4.68 22.87
C ILE A 411 -43.37 -6.14 23.33
N LYS A 412 -44.24 -6.52 24.28
CA LYS A 412 -44.33 -7.90 24.77
C LYS A 412 -44.80 -8.86 23.68
N GLU A 413 -45.80 -8.50 22.88
CA GLU A 413 -46.25 -9.31 21.74
C GLU A 413 -45.20 -9.43 20.65
N PHE A 414 -44.48 -8.34 20.35
CA PHE A 414 -43.39 -8.33 19.38
C PHE A 414 -42.23 -9.24 19.84
N LYS A 415 -41.74 -9.07 21.07
CA LYS A 415 -40.69 -9.93 21.65
C LYS A 415 -41.12 -11.40 21.71
N ALA A 416 -42.40 -11.72 21.94
CA ALA A 416 -42.89 -13.09 21.92
C ALA A 416 -42.81 -13.75 20.53
N ARG A 417 -43.21 -13.02 19.47
CA ARG A 417 -43.08 -13.50 18.07
C ARG A 417 -41.62 -13.63 17.64
N GLN A 418 -40.79 -12.64 18.00
CA GLN A 418 -39.35 -12.64 17.78
C GLN A 418 -38.66 -13.83 18.47
N ALA A 419 -38.98 -14.12 19.73
CA ALA A 419 -38.39 -15.26 20.44
C ALA A 419 -38.71 -16.61 19.76
N ALA A 420 -39.91 -16.78 19.21
CA ALA A 420 -40.27 -17.97 18.45
C ALA A 420 -39.50 -18.07 17.11
N GLY A 421 -39.33 -16.95 16.41
CA GLY A 421 -38.55 -16.88 15.16
C GLY A 421 -37.05 -17.15 15.38
N VAL A 422 -36.46 -16.59 16.43
CA VAL A 422 -35.07 -16.85 16.85
C VAL A 422 -34.90 -18.33 17.17
N ALA A 423 -35.76 -18.91 18.01
CA ALA A 423 -35.65 -20.34 18.37
C ALA A 423 -35.70 -21.28 17.15
N ALA A 424 -36.52 -20.97 16.15
CA ALA A 424 -36.64 -21.74 14.92
C ALA A 424 -35.41 -21.61 13.99
N GLU A 425 -34.95 -20.39 13.71
CA GLU A 425 -33.79 -20.18 12.85
C GLU A 425 -32.47 -20.56 13.53
N ASP A 426 -32.39 -20.51 14.86
CA ASP A 426 -31.26 -21.04 15.65
C ASP A 426 -31.16 -22.57 15.57
N ALA A 427 -32.29 -23.27 15.60
CA ALA A 427 -32.32 -24.72 15.40
C ALA A 427 -31.82 -25.09 14.00
N ARG A 428 -32.33 -24.39 12.98
CA ARG A 428 -31.90 -24.52 11.59
C ARG A 428 -30.41 -24.20 11.42
N GLU A 429 -29.90 -23.16 12.07
CA GLU A 429 -28.47 -22.82 11.99
C GLU A 429 -27.58 -23.89 12.62
N ARG A 430 -27.98 -24.47 13.77
CA ARG A 430 -27.24 -25.58 14.39
C ARG A 430 -27.13 -26.79 13.45
N GLU A 431 -28.20 -27.13 12.75
CA GLU A 431 -28.20 -28.22 11.75
C GLU A 431 -27.31 -27.89 10.55
N LEU A 432 -27.44 -26.70 9.97
CA LEU A 432 -26.65 -26.26 8.82
C LEU A 432 -25.15 -26.12 9.15
N PHE A 433 -24.82 -25.60 10.34
CA PHE A 433 -23.44 -25.51 10.81
C PHE A 433 -22.84 -26.90 11.07
N ALA A 434 -23.57 -27.80 11.73
CA ALA A 434 -23.10 -29.18 11.96
C ALA A 434 -22.94 -29.99 10.66
N LYS A 435 -23.70 -29.66 9.61
CA LYS A 435 -23.50 -30.19 8.24
C LYS A 435 -22.24 -29.60 7.59
N TRP A 436 -22.09 -28.27 7.64
CA TRP A 436 -20.97 -27.54 7.04
C TRP A 436 -19.62 -27.91 7.69
N ASP A 437 -19.56 -27.93 9.02
CA ASP A 437 -18.36 -28.28 9.79
C ASP A 437 -17.94 -29.74 9.55
N ARG A 438 -18.89 -30.67 9.50
CA ARG A 438 -18.61 -32.08 9.17
C ARG A 438 -18.01 -32.22 7.78
N ARG A 439 -18.63 -31.62 6.74
CA ARG A 439 -18.10 -31.61 5.37
C ARG A 439 -16.67 -31.02 5.35
N ARG A 440 -16.46 -29.90 6.04
CA ARG A 440 -15.14 -29.25 6.14
C ARG A 440 -14.10 -30.14 6.82
N ARG A 441 -14.46 -30.88 7.87
CA ARG A 441 -13.55 -31.84 8.54
C ARG A 441 -13.27 -33.05 7.67
N GLU A 442 -14.29 -33.63 7.04
CA GLU A 442 -14.14 -34.72 6.05
C GLU A 442 -13.20 -34.29 4.89
N GLU A 443 -13.32 -33.05 4.40
CA GLU A 443 -12.39 -32.48 3.41
C GLU A 443 -10.97 -32.31 3.93
N ILE A 444 -10.77 -31.86 5.17
CA ILE A 444 -9.43 -31.70 5.78
C ILE A 444 -8.79 -33.06 6.03
N GLU A 445 -9.53 -34.02 6.59
CA GLU A 445 -9.08 -35.39 6.83
C GLU A 445 -8.76 -36.11 5.51
N ALA A 446 -9.56 -35.93 4.47
CA ALA A 446 -9.27 -36.44 3.12
C ALA A 446 -7.98 -35.83 2.52
N ARG A 447 -7.77 -34.51 2.67
CA ARG A 447 -6.54 -33.83 2.22
C ARG A 447 -5.31 -34.32 2.99
N GLN A 448 -5.41 -34.47 4.31
CA GLN A 448 -4.32 -34.98 5.15
C GLN A 448 -3.98 -36.44 4.83
N SER A 449 -5.00 -37.27 4.57
CA SER A 449 -4.82 -38.66 4.12
C SER A 449 -4.13 -38.73 2.75
N GLN A 450 -4.55 -37.89 1.80
CA GLN A 450 -3.89 -37.78 0.50
C GLN A 450 -2.45 -37.26 0.60
N SER A 451 -2.14 -36.33 1.51
CA SER A 451 -0.76 -35.90 1.72
C SER A 451 0.12 -36.98 2.36
N ALA A 452 -0.44 -37.83 3.23
CA ALA A 452 0.29 -38.95 3.85
C ALA A 452 0.65 -40.04 2.82
N ASP A 453 -0.23 -40.30 1.84
CA ASP A 453 0.09 -41.19 0.71
C ASP A 453 1.12 -40.58 -0.27
N LEU A 454 1.30 -39.24 -0.27
CA LEU A 454 2.28 -38.55 -1.13
C LEU A 454 3.71 -38.54 -0.56
N ASP A 455 3.89 -38.67 0.76
CA ASP A 455 5.21 -38.93 1.37
C ASP A 455 5.76 -40.33 0.97
N GLY A 456 4.89 -41.21 0.47
CA GLY A 456 5.21 -42.54 -0.05
C GLY A 456 5.65 -42.57 -1.53
N LYS A 457 6.74 -41.88 -1.91
CA LYS A 457 7.38 -41.98 -3.25
C LYS A 457 6.41 -41.98 -4.45
N SER A 458 5.44 -41.06 -4.48
CA SER A 458 4.71 -40.78 -5.72
C SER A 458 5.42 -39.66 -6.47
N THR A 459 6.27 -40.02 -7.43
CA THR A 459 6.66 -39.09 -8.48
C THR A 459 5.41 -38.68 -9.24
N CYS A 460 5.05 -37.40 -9.20
CA CYS A 460 4.18 -36.85 -10.25
C CYS A 460 4.87 -37.19 -11.59
N GLY A 461 4.20 -38.01 -12.42
CA GLY A 461 4.80 -38.49 -13.65
C GLY A 461 5.15 -37.31 -14.54
N THR A 462 6.36 -37.28 -15.09
CA THR A 462 6.74 -36.29 -16.10
C THR A 462 5.73 -36.30 -17.24
N PRO A 463 4.95 -35.24 -17.45
CA PRO A 463 4.14 -35.11 -18.64
C PRO A 463 5.08 -35.01 -19.84
N GLU A 464 4.74 -35.71 -20.92
CA GLU A 464 5.52 -35.67 -22.15
C GLU A 464 5.50 -34.24 -22.73
N GLU A 465 6.70 -33.71 -22.98
CA GLU A 465 7.03 -32.65 -23.94
C GLU A 465 6.32 -31.26 -23.83
N SER A 466 7.13 -30.24 -23.50
CA SER A 466 7.04 -28.84 -23.98
C SER A 466 6.16 -27.76 -23.30
N GLY A 467 5.51 -28.01 -22.16
CA GLY A 467 4.72 -26.97 -21.45
C GLY A 467 5.52 -26.05 -20.50
N GLU A 468 5.18 -24.75 -20.43
CA GLU A 468 5.63 -23.82 -19.37
C GLU A 468 4.69 -23.81 -18.15
N PHE A 469 5.22 -23.51 -16.97
CA PHE A 469 4.52 -23.55 -15.67
C PHE A 469 4.39 -22.17 -15.01
N VAL A 470 3.22 -21.86 -14.44
CA VAL A 470 2.95 -20.57 -13.76
C VAL A 470 2.67 -20.76 -12.26
N PRO A 471 3.62 -20.45 -11.35
CA PRO A 471 3.45 -20.62 -9.92
C PRO A 471 2.71 -19.46 -9.24
N SER A 472 1.91 -19.75 -8.20
CA SER A 472 1.38 -18.71 -7.29
C SER A 472 2.48 -18.20 -6.35
N SER A 473 2.53 -16.88 -6.16
CA SER A 473 3.40 -16.22 -5.17
C SER A 473 2.83 -16.22 -3.74
N LEU A 474 1.58 -16.65 -3.55
CA LEU A 474 0.86 -16.63 -2.28
C LEU A 474 0.11 -17.94 -2.04
N THR A 475 0.02 -18.36 -0.76
CA THR A 475 -0.94 -19.36 -0.32
C THR A 475 -2.35 -18.76 -0.34
N ALA A 476 -3.24 -19.33 -1.16
CA ALA A 476 -4.54 -18.75 -1.45
C ALA A 476 -5.58 -19.83 -1.83
N HIS A 477 -6.84 -19.43 -1.90
CA HIS A 477 -7.93 -20.22 -2.48
C HIS A 477 -8.18 -19.83 -3.94
N VAL A 478 -8.70 -20.73 -4.78
CA VAL A 478 -9.04 -20.41 -6.17
C VAL A 478 -10.41 -19.73 -6.25
N TRP A 479 -10.44 -18.42 -6.51
CA TRP A 479 -11.69 -17.66 -6.59
C TRP A 479 -12.39 -17.82 -7.95
N LYS A 480 -11.67 -17.60 -9.06
CA LYS A 480 -12.24 -17.69 -10.42
C LYS A 480 -11.22 -18.09 -11.47
N ILE A 481 -11.48 -19.19 -12.16
CA ILE A 481 -10.79 -19.52 -13.41
C ILE A 481 -11.41 -18.66 -14.53
N LYS A 482 -10.56 -18.03 -15.34
CA LYS A 482 -10.90 -17.05 -16.38
C LYS A 482 -10.67 -17.57 -17.80
N CYS A 483 -9.87 -18.62 -17.97
CA CYS A 483 -9.67 -19.37 -19.22
C CYS A 483 -10.31 -20.76 -19.16
N ALA A 484 -10.71 -21.31 -20.31
CA ALA A 484 -11.00 -22.71 -20.52
C ALA A 484 -9.75 -23.48 -20.98
N VAL A 485 -9.77 -24.81 -20.84
CA VAL A 485 -8.75 -25.67 -21.46
C VAL A 485 -8.91 -25.59 -22.98
N GLY A 486 -7.84 -25.24 -23.68
CA GLY A 486 -7.77 -24.95 -25.11
C GLY A 486 -7.72 -23.46 -25.46
N ASP A 487 -8.00 -22.55 -24.53
CA ASP A 487 -7.99 -21.10 -24.79
C ASP A 487 -6.59 -20.59 -25.12
N ILE A 488 -6.48 -19.70 -26.11
CA ILE A 488 -5.22 -19.09 -26.51
C ILE A 488 -4.91 -17.89 -25.60
N VAL A 489 -3.92 -18.05 -24.75
CA VAL A 489 -3.25 -16.95 -24.02
C VAL A 489 -2.41 -16.15 -25.02
N LYS A 490 -2.50 -14.83 -25.01
CA LYS A 490 -1.88 -13.90 -25.98
C LYS A 490 -0.90 -12.93 -25.35
N THR A 491 -1.08 -12.58 -24.07
CA THR A 491 -0.30 -11.56 -23.37
C THR A 491 0.00 -11.99 -21.94
N ALA A 492 1.02 -11.40 -21.32
CA ALA A 492 1.32 -11.59 -19.89
C ALA A 492 0.26 -10.98 -18.96
N GLU A 493 -0.66 -10.17 -19.49
CA GLU A 493 -1.79 -9.57 -18.76
C GLU A 493 -3.05 -10.45 -18.78
N ASP A 494 -3.05 -11.53 -19.57
CA ASP A 494 -4.17 -12.45 -19.64
C ASP A 494 -4.31 -13.23 -18.32
N VAL A 495 -5.39 -12.91 -17.60
CA VAL A 495 -5.72 -13.56 -16.33
C VAL A 495 -6.15 -15.00 -16.59
N LEU A 496 -5.39 -15.97 -16.06
CA LEU A 496 -5.80 -17.38 -16.06
C LEU A 496 -6.72 -17.69 -14.89
N ILE A 497 -6.31 -17.29 -13.69
CA ILE A 497 -6.96 -17.64 -12.43
C ILE A 497 -6.88 -16.43 -11.50
N ILE A 498 -7.98 -16.04 -10.87
CA ILE A 498 -7.96 -15.13 -9.72
C ILE A 498 -7.98 -15.96 -8.45
N LEU A 499 -7.13 -15.60 -7.50
CA LEU A 499 -6.99 -16.23 -6.19
C LEU A 499 -7.55 -15.31 -5.09
N GLU A 500 -7.91 -15.89 -3.96
CA GLU A 500 -8.28 -15.18 -2.73
C GLU A 500 -7.27 -15.54 -1.63
N ALA A 501 -6.36 -14.60 -1.32
CA ALA A 501 -5.47 -14.69 -0.16
C ALA A 501 -6.04 -13.87 0.99
N VAL A 502 -5.92 -14.38 2.21
CA VAL A 502 -6.55 -13.77 3.40
C VAL A 502 -5.99 -12.36 3.66
N GLY A 503 -6.86 -11.35 3.60
CA GLY A 503 -6.53 -9.97 3.96
C GLY A 503 -5.95 -9.11 2.84
N VAL A 504 -5.83 -9.63 1.61
CA VAL A 504 -5.38 -8.87 0.42
C VAL A 504 -6.53 -8.80 -0.60
N LEU A 505 -6.68 -7.66 -1.27
CA LEU A 505 -7.58 -7.51 -2.42
C LEU A 505 -7.16 -8.48 -3.54
N GLU A 506 -7.97 -9.53 -3.73
CA GLU A 506 -8.07 -10.40 -4.93
C GLU A 506 -6.77 -10.58 -5.75
N PRO A 507 -5.74 -11.25 -5.19
CA PRO A 507 -4.50 -11.51 -5.91
C PRO A 507 -4.77 -12.32 -7.18
N THR A 508 -4.39 -11.75 -8.32
CA THR A 508 -4.64 -12.34 -9.63
C THR A 508 -3.41 -13.08 -10.14
N LEU A 509 -3.59 -14.31 -10.63
CA LEU A 509 -2.54 -15.11 -11.26
C LEU A 509 -2.50 -14.80 -12.76
N PHE A 510 -1.38 -14.24 -13.18
CA PHE A 510 -1.06 -13.87 -14.56
C PHE A 510 0.01 -14.81 -15.14
N VAL A 511 0.04 -14.99 -16.46
CA VAL A 511 1.13 -15.72 -17.12
C VAL A 511 2.36 -14.84 -17.19
N LYS A 512 3.43 -15.20 -16.46
CA LYS A 512 4.77 -14.67 -16.72
C LYS A 512 5.47 -15.51 -17.78
N SER A 513 5.21 -15.22 -19.05
CA SER A 513 5.94 -15.79 -20.19
C SER A 513 6.31 -14.69 -21.18
N ALA A 514 7.48 -14.84 -21.82
CA ALA A 514 8.02 -13.89 -22.78
C ALA A 514 7.64 -14.32 -24.20
N ALA A 515 6.61 -13.66 -24.74
CA ALA A 515 6.01 -13.89 -26.06
C ALA A 515 5.23 -15.22 -26.21
N TYR A 516 4.59 -15.35 -27.38
CA TYR A 516 3.82 -16.50 -27.89
C TYR A 516 2.34 -16.62 -27.49
N SER A 517 1.58 -17.11 -28.48
CA SER A 517 0.22 -17.61 -28.35
C SER A 517 0.23 -19.09 -27.97
N ALA A 518 -0.29 -19.46 -26.79
CA ALA A 518 -0.25 -20.84 -26.30
C ALA A 518 -1.62 -21.32 -25.79
N ARG A 519 -1.95 -22.61 -25.98
CA ARG A 519 -3.22 -23.21 -25.53
C ARG A 519 -3.16 -23.56 -24.05
N ALA A 520 -4.00 -22.93 -23.23
CA ALA A 520 -4.17 -23.25 -21.82
C ALA A 520 -4.58 -24.72 -21.61
N GLY A 521 -3.88 -25.43 -20.73
CA GLY A 521 -4.34 -26.69 -20.14
C GLY A 521 -4.24 -26.59 -18.63
N LEU A 522 -5.02 -27.38 -17.90
CA LEU A 522 -5.07 -27.33 -16.43
C LEU A 522 -4.80 -28.73 -15.88
N HIS A 523 -3.61 -28.93 -15.32
CA HIS A 523 -3.18 -30.18 -14.71
C HIS A 523 -3.03 -29.99 -13.20
N LEU A 524 -4.12 -30.27 -12.49
CA LEU A 524 -4.08 -30.28 -11.04
C LEU A 524 -3.45 -31.60 -10.58
N GLY A 525 -2.25 -31.53 -10.00
CA GLY A 525 -1.58 -32.68 -9.41
C GLY A 525 -2.51 -33.43 -8.46
N GLY A 526 -2.92 -34.64 -8.85
CA GLY A 526 -3.83 -35.51 -8.09
C GLY A 526 -5.35 -35.38 -8.38
N ALA A 527 -5.79 -34.48 -9.26
CA ALA A 527 -7.23 -34.17 -9.43
C ALA A 527 -7.81 -34.41 -10.85
N ALA A 528 -7.35 -35.45 -11.54
CA ALA A 528 -7.97 -35.91 -12.78
C ALA A 528 -9.41 -36.45 -12.50
N GLY A 529 -10.43 -35.66 -12.86
CA GLY A 529 -11.85 -36.06 -12.77
C GLY A 529 -12.74 -35.21 -11.86
N LEU A 530 -12.22 -34.17 -11.22
CA LEU A 530 -13.04 -33.26 -10.38
C LEU A 530 -13.84 -32.25 -11.21
N GLY A 531 -15.11 -32.02 -10.83
CA GLY A 531 -15.99 -31.06 -11.51
C GLY A 531 -15.72 -29.60 -11.12
N PRO A 532 -16.19 -28.61 -11.92
CA PRO A 532 -15.86 -27.17 -11.74
C PRO A 532 -16.23 -26.51 -10.40
N ARG A 533 -16.94 -27.25 -9.53
CA ARG A 533 -17.29 -26.84 -8.15
C ARG A 533 -16.19 -27.26 -7.17
N GLN A 534 -15.78 -28.53 -7.23
CA GLN A 534 -14.69 -29.13 -6.43
C GLN A 534 -13.34 -28.46 -6.70
N LEU A 535 -13.11 -27.98 -7.93
CA LEU A 535 -11.88 -27.26 -8.29
C LEU A 535 -11.68 -25.93 -7.54
N ARG A 536 -12.74 -25.36 -6.96
CA ARG A 536 -12.69 -24.05 -6.26
C ARG A 536 -12.42 -24.18 -4.76
N GLU A 537 -12.52 -25.39 -4.22
CA GLU A 537 -12.36 -25.69 -2.78
C GLU A 537 -10.90 -26.01 -2.41
N LEU A 538 -10.01 -26.12 -3.41
CA LEU A 538 -8.58 -26.35 -3.25
C LEU A 538 -7.88 -25.16 -2.57
N ARG A 539 -7.00 -25.47 -1.60
CA ARG A 539 -6.12 -24.53 -0.91
C ARG A 539 -4.71 -24.71 -1.47
N VAL A 540 -4.13 -23.67 -2.06
CA VAL A 540 -2.86 -23.79 -2.80
C VAL A 540 -1.68 -23.66 -1.84
N GLU A 541 -1.35 -24.74 -1.14
CA GLU A 541 -0.18 -24.78 -0.25
C GLU A 541 1.11 -25.18 -0.99
N ARG A 542 1.02 -25.82 -2.16
CA ARG A 542 2.06 -25.92 -3.20
C ARG A 542 1.44 -26.31 -4.55
N VAL A 543 1.89 -25.64 -5.61
CA VAL A 543 1.73 -25.93 -7.04
C VAL A 543 0.31 -26.24 -7.55
N LEU A 544 -0.21 -25.35 -8.39
CA LEU A 544 -1.43 -25.54 -9.16
C LEU A 544 -1.04 -25.43 -10.64
N GLU A 545 -0.80 -26.55 -11.33
CA GLU A 545 -0.19 -26.52 -12.67
C GLU A 545 -1.23 -26.20 -13.75
N ALA A 546 -0.92 -25.21 -14.58
CA ALA A 546 -1.50 -25.06 -15.90
C ALA A 546 -0.43 -25.52 -16.91
N VAL A 547 -0.74 -26.56 -17.68
CA VAL A 547 0.15 -27.13 -18.71
C VAL A 547 -0.28 -26.57 -20.05
N LEU A 548 0.57 -25.76 -20.67
CA LEU A 548 0.33 -25.30 -22.05
C LEU A 548 0.57 -26.48 -23.02
N LEU A 549 -0.44 -26.82 -23.84
CA LEU A 549 -0.34 -27.91 -24.82
C LEU A 549 0.02 -27.39 -26.22
N GLY A 550 0.75 -28.21 -26.97
CA GLY A 550 1.59 -27.82 -28.10
C GLY A 550 0.92 -27.31 -29.39
N ARG A 551 1.79 -27.08 -30.39
CA ARG A 551 1.54 -26.39 -31.67
C ARG A 551 0.57 -27.16 -32.59
N ASP A 552 -0.24 -26.41 -33.35
CA ASP A 552 -0.73 -26.88 -34.65
C ASP A 552 0.29 -26.46 -35.72
N GLU A 553 0.92 -27.44 -36.39
CA GLU A 553 1.82 -27.18 -37.52
C GLU A 553 1.05 -27.13 -38.85
N ALA A 554 1.37 -26.13 -39.67
CA ALA A 554 1.03 -26.11 -41.09
C ALA A 554 2.32 -25.98 -41.91
N GLU A 555 2.50 -26.94 -42.82
CA GLU A 555 3.69 -27.30 -43.59
C GLU A 555 4.54 -26.14 -44.15
N VAL A 556 5.87 -26.21 -43.94
CA VAL A 556 6.89 -25.84 -44.95
C VAL A 556 8.08 -26.80 -44.83
N GLU A 557 8.49 -27.42 -45.95
CA GLU A 557 9.59 -28.39 -45.98
C GLU A 557 10.97 -27.73 -46.26
N VAL A 558 11.84 -27.75 -45.25
CA VAL A 558 13.32 -27.83 -45.25
C VAL A 558 14.14 -27.15 -46.38
N SER A 559 14.96 -26.14 -46.02
CA SER A 559 16.43 -26.35 -45.90
C SER A 559 17.24 -25.16 -45.35
N ALA A 560 18.33 -25.52 -44.64
CA ALA A 560 19.48 -24.70 -44.23
C ALA A 560 19.29 -23.61 -43.14
N GLU A 561 19.52 -23.98 -41.87
CA GLU A 561 20.01 -23.04 -40.85
C GLU A 561 21.55 -22.96 -40.86
N PRO A 562 22.15 -21.75 -40.88
CA PRO A 562 23.60 -21.58 -40.87
C PRO A 562 24.12 -20.90 -39.59
N LEU A 563 23.70 -21.32 -38.38
CA LEU A 563 24.29 -20.79 -37.14
C LEU A 563 24.28 -21.78 -35.96
N VAL A 564 25.48 -22.14 -35.49
CA VAL A 564 25.66 -22.87 -34.22
C VAL A 564 26.10 -21.87 -33.15
N THR A 565 25.22 -21.55 -32.21
CA THR A 565 25.56 -20.73 -31.03
C THR A 565 26.01 -21.61 -29.86
N VAL A 566 27.26 -21.42 -29.43
CA VAL A 566 27.84 -22.10 -28.26
C VAL A 566 27.37 -21.40 -26.98
N LYS A 567 26.89 -22.17 -26.01
CA LYS A 567 26.57 -21.69 -24.65
C LYS A 567 27.71 -22.07 -23.69
N PRO A 568 28.14 -21.18 -22.78
CA PRO A 568 29.13 -21.54 -21.76
C PRO A 568 28.48 -22.41 -20.68
N VAL A 569 28.73 -23.71 -20.72
CA VAL A 569 28.30 -24.67 -19.69
C VAL A 569 29.50 -24.98 -18.79
N HIS A 570 29.32 -24.85 -17.47
CA HIS A 570 30.39 -25.02 -16.49
C HIS A 570 31.03 -26.43 -16.56
N GLU A 571 30.21 -27.46 -16.69
CA GLU A 571 30.64 -28.86 -16.76
C GLU A 571 31.41 -29.17 -18.06
N ASP A 572 31.00 -28.58 -19.19
CA ASP A 572 31.74 -28.68 -20.45
C ASP A 572 33.11 -27.98 -20.37
N LEU A 573 33.18 -26.83 -19.67
CA LEU A 573 34.43 -26.10 -19.45
C LEU A 573 35.39 -26.86 -18.52
N GLU A 574 34.88 -27.51 -17.47
CA GLU A 574 35.65 -28.45 -16.63
C GLU A 574 36.19 -29.64 -17.45
N ALA A 575 35.35 -30.25 -18.29
CA ALA A 575 35.77 -31.32 -19.18
C ALA A 575 36.83 -30.84 -20.18
N PHE A 576 36.69 -29.63 -20.72
CA PHE A 576 37.69 -29.02 -21.61
C PHE A 576 39.01 -28.73 -20.88
N SER A 577 38.98 -28.27 -19.61
CA SER A 577 40.19 -28.05 -18.81
C SER A 577 40.95 -29.35 -18.62
N LYS A 578 40.26 -30.44 -18.23
CA LYS A 578 40.86 -31.79 -18.10
C LYS A 578 41.50 -32.26 -19.41
N LEU A 579 40.85 -32.04 -20.55
CA LEU A 579 41.42 -32.38 -21.87
C LEU A 579 42.66 -31.52 -22.24
N VAL A 580 42.75 -30.28 -21.74
CA VAL A 580 43.94 -29.41 -21.91
C VAL A 580 45.07 -29.82 -20.97
N GLU A 581 44.76 -30.14 -19.70
CA GLU A 581 45.71 -30.64 -18.70
C GLU A 581 46.31 -32.00 -19.08
N GLU A 582 45.51 -32.91 -19.64
CA GLU A 582 45.96 -34.18 -20.22
C GLU A 582 46.71 -34.02 -21.56
N GLY A 583 46.84 -32.79 -22.08
CA GLY A 583 47.52 -32.48 -23.34
C GLY A 583 46.80 -32.99 -24.60
N LYS A 584 45.58 -33.51 -24.48
CA LYS A 584 44.75 -34.02 -25.58
C LYS A 584 44.18 -32.89 -26.44
N VAL A 585 43.95 -31.72 -25.83
CA VAL A 585 43.56 -30.48 -26.51
C VAL A 585 44.60 -29.41 -26.23
N ARG A 586 45.06 -28.71 -27.27
CA ARG A 586 46.01 -27.60 -27.12
C ARG A 586 45.47 -26.35 -27.82
N PRO A 587 45.28 -25.22 -27.14
CA PRO A 587 44.94 -23.97 -27.79
C PRO A 587 46.09 -23.54 -28.71
N LEU A 588 45.79 -23.35 -30.00
CA LEU A 588 46.72 -22.76 -30.95
C LEU A 588 46.67 -21.25 -30.79
N VAL A 589 47.78 -20.65 -30.35
CA VAL A 589 47.97 -19.19 -30.29
C VAL A 589 48.77 -18.78 -31.52
N ASP A 590 48.25 -17.82 -32.30
CA ASP A 590 48.90 -17.29 -33.51
C ASP A 590 49.95 -16.23 -33.15
N SER A 591 49.58 -15.28 -32.29
CA SER A 591 50.42 -14.16 -31.88
C SER A 591 49.97 -13.59 -30.53
N VAL A 592 50.91 -12.99 -29.81
CA VAL A 592 50.67 -12.35 -28.50
C VAL A 592 51.11 -10.89 -28.58
N TYR A 593 50.27 -9.97 -28.13
CA TYR A 593 50.53 -8.53 -28.10
C TYR A 593 50.42 -8.02 -26.66
N ALA A 594 51.16 -6.95 -26.31
CA ALA A 594 50.87 -6.17 -25.12
C ALA A 594 49.57 -5.37 -25.32
N PHE A 595 48.89 -4.97 -24.24
CA PHE A 595 47.64 -4.21 -24.33
C PHE A 595 47.77 -2.87 -25.06
N GLU A 596 48.89 -2.16 -24.87
CA GLU A 596 49.24 -0.96 -25.64
C GLU A 596 49.30 -1.18 -27.16
N ASP A 597 49.53 -2.42 -27.60
CA ASP A 597 49.60 -2.84 -29.00
C ASP A 597 48.29 -3.50 -29.50
N VAL A 598 47.17 -3.32 -28.78
CA VAL A 598 45.85 -3.91 -29.14
C VAL A 598 45.38 -3.53 -30.55
N LEU A 599 45.75 -2.35 -31.06
CA LEU A 599 45.46 -1.95 -32.44
C LEU A 599 46.19 -2.84 -33.46
N LYS A 600 47.45 -3.22 -33.22
CA LYS A 600 48.21 -4.17 -34.07
C LYS A 600 47.62 -5.58 -33.98
N ALA A 601 47.14 -5.98 -32.81
CA ALA A 601 46.40 -7.23 -32.62
C ALA A 601 45.11 -7.26 -33.46
N TYR A 602 44.37 -6.14 -33.48
CA TYR A 602 43.19 -5.96 -34.34
C TYR A 602 43.53 -5.90 -35.83
N GLU A 603 44.58 -5.19 -36.25
CA GLU A 603 45.04 -5.19 -37.65
C GLU A 603 45.36 -6.62 -38.12
N LYS A 604 46.12 -7.38 -37.32
CA LYS A 604 46.42 -8.79 -37.58
C LYS A 604 45.15 -9.64 -37.66
N LEU A 605 44.17 -9.45 -36.76
CA LEU A 605 42.87 -10.12 -36.78
C LEU A 605 42.11 -9.81 -38.08
N MET A 606 42.06 -8.53 -38.46
CA MET A 606 41.37 -8.02 -39.65
C MET A 606 41.98 -8.51 -40.98
N THR A 607 43.25 -8.94 -40.99
CA THR A 607 43.80 -9.64 -42.16
C THR A 607 43.11 -10.97 -42.49
N LYS A 608 42.35 -11.55 -41.53
CA LYS A 608 41.76 -12.89 -41.60
C LYS A 608 42.77 -14.03 -41.87
N ARG A 609 44.06 -13.80 -41.58
CA ARG A 609 45.16 -14.78 -41.74
C ARG A 609 45.74 -15.25 -40.41
N ALA A 610 44.99 -15.15 -39.32
CA ALA A 610 45.40 -15.70 -38.02
C ALA A 610 45.23 -17.23 -38.04
N THR A 611 46.30 -17.98 -37.74
CA THR A 611 46.30 -19.45 -37.74
C THR A 611 45.96 -20.05 -36.36
N GLY A 612 45.41 -19.23 -35.47
CA GLY A 612 45.16 -19.50 -34.05
C GLY A 612 44.60 -18.26 -33.35
N LYS A 613 44.42 -18.33 -32.04
CA LYS A 613 43.97 -17.21 -31.21
C LYS A 613 45.05 -16.13 -31.15
N ILE A 614 44.65 -14.88 -31.33
CA ILE A 614 45.48 -13.72 -31.01
C ILE A 614 45.21 -13.38 -29.54
N VAL A 615 46.26 -13.30 -28.72
CA VAL A 615 46.14 -13.05 -27.29
C VAL A 615 46.67 -11.65 -26.97
N VAL A 616 45.90 -10.86 -26.24
CA VAL A 616 46.34 -9.55 -25.74
C VAL A 616 46.64 -9.69 -24.26
N LYS A 617 47.88 -9.40 -23.86
CA LYS A 617 48.34 -9.45 -22.48
C LYS A 617 48.06 -8.10 -21.81
N VAL A 618 47.15 -8.10 -20.85
CA VAL A 618 46.78 -6.93 -20.06
C VAL A 618 47.55 -6.94 -18.74
N ASP A 619 48.22 -5.83 -18.41
CA ASP A 619 48.78 -5.59 -17.08
C ASP A 619 47.77 -4.72 -16.27
N PRO A 620 47.47 -5.05 -15.00
CA PRO A 620 46.29 -4.51 -14.31
C PRO A 620 46.58 -3.22 -13.51
N THR A 621 46.44 -2.06 -14.15
CA THR A 621 46.33 -0.73 -13.51
C THR A 621 45.29 0.13 -14.26
N ALA A 622 44.50 0.96 -13.58
CA ALA A 622 43.24 1.52 -14.10
C ALA A 622 43.09 3.05 -13.92
N GLU A 623 42.45 3.71 -14.90
CA GLU A 623 42.38 5.19 -15.06
C GLU A 623 41.03 5.81 -14.60
N SER A 624 41.02 7.03 -14.03
CA SER A 624 39.77 7.69 -13.56
C SER A 624 39.69 9.20 -13.87
N HIS A 625 38.50 9.80 -14.03
CA HIS A 625 38.39 11.26 -14.21
C HIS A 625 38.24 12.01 -12.88
N GLY A 626 39.06 13.05 -12.67
CA GLY A 626 39.34 13.62 -11.35
C GLY A 626 38.89 15.07 -11.08
N ALA A 627 38.37 15.23 -9.86
CA ALA A 627 38.41 16.35 -8.92
C ALA A 627 38.66 17.80 -9.44
N PRO A 628 37.67 18.72 -9.29
CA PRO A 628 37.90 20.16 -9.48
C PRO A 628 38.83 20.74 -8.40
N ARG A 629 40.06 21.11 -8.78
CA ARG A 629 41.10 21.63 -7.84
C ARG A 629 40.96 23.12 -7.47
N ALA A 630 40.09 23.84 -8.18
CA ALA A 630 39.73 25.24 -7.97
C ALA A 630 38.26 25.47 -8.39
N GLY A 631 37.66 26.62 -8.04
CA GLY A 631 36.34 27.00 -8.55
C GLY A 631 36.43 27.69 -9.92
N GLY A 632 35.51 27.40 -10.83
CA GLY A 632 35.51 27.91 -12.20
C GLY A 632 34.73 27.06 -13.20
N GLU A 633 34.90 27.36 -14.50
CA GLU A 633 34.30 26.62 -15.61
C GLU A 633 34.87 25.19 -15.72
N PRO A 634 34.09 24.17 -16.14
CA PRO A 634 34.53 22.76 -16.21
C PRO A 634 35.90 22.55 -16.86
N ALA A 635 36.13 23.16 -18.03
CA ALA A 635 37.39 23.06 -18.79
C ALA A 635 38.64 23.61 -18.07
N LYS A 636 38.47 24.41 -17.01
CA LYS A 636 39.57 24.97 -16.20
C LYS A 636 39.83 24.17 -14.92
N VAL A 637 38.87 23.33 -14.49
CA VAL A 637 38.87 22.73 -13.16
C VAL A 637 38.94 21.20 -13.19
N LEU A 638 38.28 20.54 -14.14
CA LEU A 638 38.28 19.08 -14.30
C LEU A 638 39.57 18.59 -14.99
N LYS A 639 40.09 17.44 -14.57
CA LYS A 639 41.23 16.76 -15.20
C LYS A 639 41.12 15.25 -15.07
N LEU A 640 41.51 14.50 -16.09
CA LEU A 640 41.78 13.05 -15.98
C LEU A 640 42.85 12.81 -14.89
N ALA A 641 42.68 11.73 -14.12
CA ALA A 641 43.44 11.36 -12.94
C ALA A 641 43.68 9.83 -12.92
N GLU A 642 44.78 9.42 -13.53
CA GLU A 642 45.08 8.00 -13.83
C GLU A 642 45.31 7.11 -12.59
N ASP A 643 45.47 7.66 -11.37
CA ASP A 643 45.83 6.92 -10.15
C ASP A 643 44.85 7.13 -8.95
N THR A 644 43.52 7.14 -9.16
CA THR A 644 42.57 7.26 -8.02
C THR A 644 42.28 5.90 -7.38
N PRO A 645 42.47 5.73 -6.05
CA PRO A 645 42.21 4.45 -5.39
C PRO A 645 40.71 4.11 -5.32
N VAL A 646 40.36 2.89 -5.73
CA VAL A 646 38.99 2.34 -5.59
C VAL A 646 38.62 2.20 -4.10
N PRO A 647 37.39 2.56 -3.67
CA PRO A 647 36.98 2.47 -2.27
C PRO A 647 36.90 1.03 -1.72
N ALA A 648 38.02 0.51 -1.19
CA ALA A 648 38.14 -0.87 -0.70
C ALA A 648 37.49 -1.17 0.68
N LYS A 649 36.79 -0.22 1.30
CA LYS A 649 36.06 -0.41 2.57
C LYS A 649 34.73 0.33 2.53
N LEU A 650 33.66 -0.42 2.26
CA LEU A 650 32.29 0.07 2.37
C LEU A 650 31.82 0.12 3.82
N LYS A 651 30.95 1.07 4.15
CA LYS A 651 30.12 0.97 5.35
C LYS A 651 28.99 -0.03 5.11
N LYS A 652 28.50 -0.67 6.18
CA LYS A 652 27.26 -1.45 6.10
C LYS A 652 26.13 -0.54 5.59
N GLY A 653 25.42 -0.96 4.54
CA GLY A 653 24.39 -0.17 3.88
C GLY A 653 24.86 0.59 2.63
N GLU A 654 26.16 0.65 2.36
CA GLU A 654 26.73 1.17 1.11
C GLU A 654 26.92 0.07 0.06
N VAL A 655 26.88 0.46 -1.20
CA VAL A 655 27.12 -0.38 -2.38
C VAL A 655 28.28 0.22 -3.17
N LEU A 656 29.23 -0.59 -3.60
CA LEU A 656 30.25 -0.26 -4.60
C LEU A 656 29.71 -0.63 -5.98
N VAL A 657 29.66 0.35 -6.89
CA VAL A 657 29.20 0.16 -8.26
C VAL A 657 30.35 0.41 -9.22
N LYS A 658 30.61 -0.53 -10.13
CA LYS A 658 31.39 -0.32 -11.35
C LYS A 658 30.50 0.43 -12.33
N VAL A 659 30.76 1.72 -12.54
CA VAL A 659 29.92 2.59 -13.35
C VAL A 659 30.11 2.27 -14.83
N GLN A 660 29.01 2.03 -15.52
CA GLN A 660 28.95 1.79 -16.96
C GLN A 660 28.64 3.09 -17.72
N ALA A 661 27.72 3.91 -17.20
CA ALA A 661 27.37 5.21 -17.77
C ALA A 661 27.01 6.22 -16.67
N ALA A 662 27.30 7.50 -16.92
CA ALA A 662 26.99 8.61 -16.02
C ALA A 662 26.36 9.77 -16.79
N ALA A 663 25.33 10.43 -16.26
CA ALA A 663 24.66 11.53 -16.95
C ALA A 663 24.90 12.90 -16.31
N LEU A 664 25.14 13.89 -17.17
CA LEU A 664 25.45 15.25 -16.76
C LEU A 664 24.21 16.02 -16.33
N ASN A 665 24.40 16.96 -15.39
CA ASN A 665 23.35 17.81 -14.85
C ASN A 665 23.79 19.27 -14.72
N PRO A 666 22.86 20.23 -14.88
CA PRO A 666 23.18 21.65 -14.67
C PRO A 666 23.68 22.00 -13.28
N VAL A 667 23.44 21.15 -12.28
CA VAL A 667 23.94 21.34 -10.91
C VAL A 667 25.47 21.11 -10.82
N GLY A 668 26.04 20.19 -11.62
CA GLY A 668 27.46 19.86 -11.60
C GLY A 668 28.35 21.07 -11.91
N TYR A 669 28.16 21.71 -13.08
CA TYR A 669 28.96 22.90 -13.43
C TYR A 669 28.66 24.12 -12.54
N LYS A 670 27.47 24.22 -11.93
CA LYS A 670 27.14 25.29 -10.98
C LYS A 670 27.88 25.13 -9.66
N ILE A 671 27.97 23.91 -9.14
CA ILE A 671 28.78 23.57 -7.97
C ILE A 671 30.24 23.97 -8.22
N MET A 672 30.79 23.62 -9.38
CA MET A 672 32.16 24.01 -9.79
C MET A 672 32.35 25.53 -9.87
N GLY A 673 31.37 26.27 -10.39
CA GLY A 673 31.46 27.73 -10.56
C GLY A 673 31.20 28.55 -9.29
N VAL A 674 30.42 28.03 -8.33
CA VAL A 674 29.94 28.77 -7.15
C VAL A 674 30.69 28.41 -5.87
N LEU A 675 31.11 27.15 -5.68
CA LEU A 675 31.74 26.75 -4.42
C LEU A 675 33.21 27.19 -4.32
N PRO A 676 33.68 27.63 -3.13
CA PRO A 676 35.09 27.90 -2.89
C PRO A 676 35.97 26.67 -3.15
N GLY A 677 37.14 26.88 -3.75
CA GLY A 677 38.06 25.79 -4.12
C GLY A 677 38.49 24.87 -2.97
N PHE A 678 38.46 25.33 -1.71
CA PHE A 678 38.76 24.47 -0.56
C PHE A 678 37.66 23.44 -0.24
N VAL A 679 36.41 23.70 -0.66
CA VAL A 679 35.30 22.74 -0.59
C VAL A 679 35.41 21.75 -1.74
N LEU A 680 35.63 22.25 -2.95
CA LEU A 680 35.77 21.43 -4.17
C LEU A 680 36.94 20.44 -4.11
N ARG A 681 38.05 20.77 -3.41
CA ARG A 681 39.17 19.85 -3.16
C ARG A 681 38.81 18.54 -2.44
N ARG A 682 37.61 18.43 -1.85
CA ARG A 682 37.12 17.18 -1.22
C ARG A 682 36.34 16.29 -2.18
N VAL A 683 35.94 16.82 -3.34
CA VAL A 683 35.21 16.09 -4.39
C VAL A 683 36.22 15.38 -5.28
N GLN A 684 36.21 14.05 -5.29
CA GLN A 684 37.12 13.21 -6.07
C GLN A 684 36.57 12.97 -7.48
N ALA A 685 35.26 12.77 -7.62
CA ALA A 685 34.55 12.62 -8.88
C ALA A 685 33.30 13.51 -8.91
N VAL A 686 32.85 13.89 -10.11
CA VAL A 686 31.74 14.83 -10.31
C VAL A 686 30.53 14.14 -10.93
N GLU A 687 29.44 14.90 -11.13
CA GLU A 687 28.12 14.41 -11.55
C GLU A 687 27.47 13.40 -10.60
N HIS A 688 26.18 13.14 -10.85
CA HIS A 688 25.27 12.57 -9.86
C HIS A 688 24.56 11.31 -10.36
N ASP A 689 24.12 11.26 -11.62
CA ASP A 689 23.37 10.11 -12.15
C ASP A 689 24.29 9.01 -12.68
N LEU A 690 24.01 7.76 -12.34
CA LEU A 690 24.77 6.60 -12.81
C LEU A 690 23.88 5.40 -13.19
N SER A 691 24.42 4.55 -14.05
CA SER A 691 24.08 3.13 -14.14
C SER A 691 25.35 2.30 -14.22
N GLY A 692 25.33 1.09 -13.68
CA GLY A 692 26.49 0.22 -13.58
C GLY A 692 26.15 -1.13 -12.98
N VAL A 693 27.20 -1.86 -12.59
CA VAL A 693 27.12 -3.21 -12.03
C VAL A 693 27.66 -3.19 -10.60
N VAL A 694 26.98 -3.86 -9.68
CA VAL A 694 27.39 -3.97 -8.28
C VAL A 694 28.61 -4.87 -8.13
N VAL A 695 29.58 -4.40 -7.34
CA VAL A 695 30.84 -5.10 -7.04
C VAL A 695 30.85 -5.60 -5.59
N ASP A 696 30.29 -4.81 -4.66
CA ASP A 696 30.10 -5.17 -3.27
C ASP A 696 28.84 -4.47 -2.75
N GLY A 697 27.91 -5.23 -2.20
CA GLY A 697 26.65 -4.76 -1.63
C GLY A 697 26.62 -4.79 -0.09
N ASN A 698 27.75 -4.63 0.59
CA ASN A 698 27.98 -4.77 2.03
C ASN A 698 26.74 -4.55 2.95
N GLY A 699 26.04 -5.65 3.26
CA GLY A 699 24.89 -5.66 4.17
C GLY A 699 23.62 -5.04 3.60
N THR A 700 23.42 -5.11 2.28
CA THR A 700 22.27 -4.60 1.52
C THR A 700 21.53 -5.72 0.78
N GLU A 701 20.47 -5.37 0.04
CA GLU A 701 19.73 -6.29 -0.84
C GLU A 701 20.41 -6.55 -2.21
N PHE A 702 21.48 -5.81 -2.52
CA PHE A 702 22.24 -5.93 -3.76
C PHE A 702 23.38 -6.95 -3.62
N LYS A 703 23.59 -7.71 -4.68
CA LYS A 703 24.63 -8.73 -4.84
C LYS A 703 25.63 -8.31 -5.91
N GLU A 704 26.81 -8.91 -5.88
CA GLU A 704 27.76 -8.83 -7.00
C GLU A 704 27.07 -9.22 -8.32
N ASP A 705 27.46 -8.55 -9.41
CA ASP A 705 26.87 -8.64 -10.75
C ASP A 705 25.42 -8.11 -10.90
N ASP A 706 24.78 -7.57 -9.86
CA ASP A 706 23.48 -6.89 -10.02
C ASP A 706 23.62 -5.61 -10.87
N GLU A 707 22.86 -5.53 -11.97
CA GLU A 707 22.75 -4.30 -12.76
C GLU A 707 21.87 -3.26 -12.05
N VAL A 708 22.37 -2.05 -11.89
CA VAL A 708 21.72 -0.98 -11.10
C VAL A 708 21.75 0.38 -11.80
N PHE A 709 20.84 1.25 -11.37
CA PHE A 709 20.80 2.66 -11.71
C PHE A 709 20.36 3.50 -10.50
N GLY A 710 20.76 4.76 -10.47
CA GLY A 710 20.43 5.66 -9.37
C GLY A 710 21.25 6.94 -9.40
N TRP A 711 21.30 7.66 -8.28
CA TRP A 711 22.03 8.93 -8.23
C TRP A 711 22.68 9.23 -6.88
N ILE A 712 23.68 10.11 -6.88
CA ILE A 712 24.42 10.56 -5.70
C ILE A 712 23.97 11.98 -5.34
N PRO A 713 23.20 12.18 -4.26
CA PRO A 713 22.79 13.50 -3.78
C PRO A 713 23.96 14.46 -3.58
N VAL A 714 23.74 15.75 -3.85
CA VAL A 714 24.78 16.79 -3.77
C VAL A 714 25.45 16.84 -2.38
N ASN A 715 24.67 16.73 -1.30
CA ASN A 715 25.20 16.69 0.06
C ASN A 715 26.03 15.41 0.34
N GLN A 716 25.66 14.26 -0.23
CA GLN A 716 26.44 13.03 -0.16
C GLN A 716 27.74 13.15 -0.96
N SER A 717 27.70 13.69 -2.18
CA SER A 717 28.88 13.93 -3.01
C SER A 717 29.89 14.86 -2.31
N LEU A 718 29.42 15.99 -1.75
CA LEU A 718 30.28 16.94 -1.03
C LEU A 718 30.87 16.40 0.29
N SER A 719 30.21 15.43 0.94
CA SER A 719 30.65 14.86 2.22
C SER A 719 31.49 13.59 2.08
N THR A 720 31.26 12.79 1.03
CA THR A 720 31.98 11.53 0.75
C THR A 720 33.10 11.67 -0.29
N GLY A 721 33.07 12.76 -1.07
CA GLY A 721 33.93 12.97 -2.24
C GLY A 721 33.51 12.18 -3.48
N GLN A 722 32.47 11.35 -3.40
CA GLN A 722 32.04 10.48 -4.50
C GLN A 722 31.20 11.24 -5.55
N GLY A 723 31.21 10.73 -6.77
CA GLY A 723 30.44 11.23 -7.91
C GLY A 723 30.24 10.12 -8.94
N ALA A 724 29.39 10.37 -9.94
CA ALA A 724 29.05 9.38 -10.95
C ALA A 724 30.08 9.28 -12.10
N LEU A 725 30.81 10.37 -12.39
CA LEU A 725 31.81 10.43 -13.46
C LEU A 725 33.15 9.82 -13.02
N ALA A 726 33.14 8.53 -12.66
CA ALA A 726 34.28 7.72 -12.27
C ALA A 726 34.01 6.23 -12.59
N GLN A 727 35.04 5.43 -12.85
CA GLN A 727 34.89 3.98 -13.12
C GLN A 727 34.24 3.20 -11.96
N TYR A 728 34.49 3.63 -10.73
CA TYR A 728 33.92 3.04 -9.52
C TYR A 728 33.42 4.16 -8.60
N THR A 729 32.27 3.94 -7.98
CA THR A 729 31.69 4.89 -7.02
C THR A 729 30.94 4.13 -5.92
N ARG A 730 30.89 4.68 -4.71
CA ARG A 730 30.11 4.10 -3.61
C ARG A 730 29.03 5.04 -3.09
N LEU A 731 27.87 4.48 -2.78
CA LEU A 731 26.69 5.21 -2.30
C LEU A 731 25.77 4.29 -1.46
N PRO A 732 24.87 4.84 -0.62
CA PRO A 732 23.87 4.05 0.09
C PRO A 732 22.96 3.27 -0.86
N ALA A 733 22.57 2.05 -0.50
CA ALA A 733 21.66 1.22 -1.29
C ALA A 733 20.30 1.90 -1.58
N ALA A 734 19.81 2.73 -0.67
CA ALA A 734 18.57 3.50 -0.84
C ALA A 734 18.59 4.46 -2.04
N ASN A 735 19.78 4.81 -2.55
CA ASN A 735 19.93 5.66 -3.72
C ASN A 735 19.87 4.88 -5.07
N LEU A 736 19.74 3.55 -5.03
CA LEU A 736 19.83 2.65 -6.17
C LEU A 736 18.58 1.78 -6.34
N ALA A 737 18.24 1.46 -7.58
CA ALA A 737 17.34 0.36 -7.92
C ALA A 737 17.99 -0.54 -8.98
N ARG A 738 17.44 -1.76 -9.15
CA ARG A 738 17.85 -2.69 -10.22
C ARG A 738 17.49 -2.10 -11.58
N ARG A 739 18.41 -2.14 -12.55
CA ARG A 739 18.17 -1.63 -13.91
C ARG A 739 17.16 -2.54 -14.62
N PRO A 740 16.11 -1.98 -15.26
CA PRO A 740 15.24 -2.74 -16.17
C PRO A 740 16.03 -3.41 -17.29
N PRO A 741 15.83 -4.72 -17.56
CA PRO A 741 16.60 -5.46 -18.56
C PRO A 741 16.30 -5.04 -20.01
N ASN A 742 15.30 -4.19 -20.23
CA ASN A 742 14.89 -3.69 -21.54
C ASN A 742 15.52 -2.31 -21.91
N ILE A 743 16.45 -1.78 -21.10
CA ILE A 743 17.19 -0.56 -21.42
C ILE A 743 18.69 -0.70 -21.13
N SER A 744 19.53 -0.04 -21.93
CA SER A 744 20.98 -0.02 -21.73
C SER A 744 21.40 0.85 -20.54
N ALA A 745 22.66 0.70 -20.10
CA ALA A 745 23.24 1.54 -19.06
C ALA A 745 23.15 3.04 -19.40
N THR A 746 23.39 3.38 -20.67
CA THR A 746 23.32 4.74 -21.20
C THR A 746 21.92 5.34 -21.06
N GLN A 747 20.88 4.56 -21.38
CA GLN A 747 19.48 4.98 -21.21
C GLN A 747 19.13 5.13 -19.72
N ALA A 748 19.52 4.16 -18.88
CA ALA A 748 19.20 4.15 -17.44
C ALA A 748 19.86 5.31 -16.69
N ALA A 749 21.14 5.61 -16.97
CA ALA A 749 21.84 6.76 -16.40
C ALA A 749 21.20 8.09 -16.81
N GLY A 750 20.55 8.16 -17.98
CA GLY A 750 19.81 9.32 -18.45
C GLY A 750 18.60 9.69 -17.56
N PHE A 751 18.02 8.73 -16.83
CA PHE A 751 16.78 8.96 -16.09
C PHE A 751 16.97 9.75 -14.78
N CYS A 752 17.81 9.25 -13.88
CA CYS A 752 17.67 9.37 -12.42
C CYS A 752 17.21 10.74 -11.89
N LEU A 753 18.09 11.74 -11.79
CA LEU A 753 17.76 13.04 -11.19
C LEU A 753 16.61 13.74 -11.93
N ALA A 754 16.63 13.75 -13.26
CA ALA A 754 15.68 14.52 -14.06
C ALA A 754 14.27 13.93 -14.03
N GLY A 755 14.17 12.61 -14.06
CA GLY A 755 12.91 11.89 -14.04
C GLY A 755 12.30 11.75 -12.65
N LEU A 756 13.10 11.55 -11.60
CA LEU A 756 12.61 11.68 -10.21
C LEU A 756 12.12 13.11 -9.92
N THR A 757 12.82 14.14 -10.41
CA THR A 757 12.37 15.54 -10.29
C THR A 757 11.00 15.74 -10.95
N ALA A 758 10.77 15.12 -12.12
CA ALA A 758 9.46 15.17 -12.79
C ALA A 758 8.39 14.39 -11.99
N TYR A 759 8.70 13.16 -11.56
CA TYR A 759 7.79 12.31 -10.81
C TYR A 759 7.32 12.97 -9.52
N GLN A 760 8.24 13.37 -8.63
CA GLN A 760 7.91 13.97 -7.33
C GLN A 760 7.21 15.35 -7.49
N ALA A 761 7.55 16.12 -8.53
CA ALA A 761 6.86 17.37 -8.84
C ALA A 761 5.39 17.16 -9.25
N LEU A 762 5.07 16.06 -9.94
CA LEU A 762 3.75 15.75 -10.46
C LEU A 762 2.90 14.95 -9.47
N VAL A 763 3.48 13.96 -8.79
CA VAL A 763 2.81 13.04 -7.87
C VAL A 763 2.73 13.62 -6.46
N ASP A 764 3.84 13.93 -5.80
CA ASP A 764 3.80 14.31 -4.37
C ASP A 764 3.36 15.75 -4.14
N ILE A 765 3.91 16.66 -4.96
CA ILE A 765 3.66 18.10 -4.89
C ILE A 765 2.42 18.48 -5.71
N GLY A 766 2.35 18.00 -6.96
CA GLY A 766 1.25 18.27 -7.88
C GLY A 766 -0.03 17.53 -7.52
N ARG A 767 0.08 16.28 -7.04
CA ARG A 767 -1.04 15.38 -6.69
C ARG A 767 -2.03 15.17 -7.83
N ILE A 768 -1.50 15.07 -9.05
CA ILE A 768 -2.29 14.96 -10.27
C ILE A 768 -3.17 13.72 -10.23
N GLN A 769 -4.41 13.90 -10.65
CA GLN A 769 -5.41 12.85 -10.83
C GLN A 769 -5.73 12.68 -12.32
N GLU A 770 -6.31 11.55 -12.67
CA GLU A 770 -6.80 11.27 -14.03
C GLU A 770 -7.71 12.40 -14.55
N GLY A 771 -7.58 12.73 -15.83
CA GLY A 771 -8.38 13.77 -16.50
C GLY A 771 -8.00 15.22 -16.18
N GLN A 772 -7.15 15.48 -15.18
CA GLN A 772 -6.68 16.84 -14.87
C GLN A 772 -5.77 17.41 -15.95
N TRP A 773 -5.63 18.75 -15.95
CA TRP A 773 -4.76 19.47 -16.88
C TRP A 773 -3.42 19.84 -16.22
N VAL A 774 -2.33 19.48 -16.88
CA VAL A 774 -0.95 19.80 -16.50
C VAL A 774 -0.35 20.72 -17.55
N PHE A 775 0.32 21.79 -17.13
CA PHE A 775 1.18 22.58 -18.00
C PHE A 775 2.66 22.33 -17.69
N VAL A 776 3.45 21.99 -18.70
CA VAL A 776 4.91 21.80 -18.57
C VAL A 776 5.63 22.91 -19.35
N ASN A 777 6.18 23.91 -18.66
CA ASN A 777 7.03 24.90 -19.31
C ASN A 777 8.40 24.29 -19.62
N GLY A 778 8.80 24.29 -20.89
CA GLY A 778 10.05 23.69 -21.35
C GLY A 778 9.94 22.17 -21.54
N GLY A 779 8.93 21.70 -22.26
CA GLY A 779 8.68 20.28 -22.53
C GLY A 779 9.85 19.53 -23.18
N SER A 780 10.75 20.23 -23.87
CA SER A 780 11.95 19.63 -24.46
C SER A 780 13.20 19.69 -23.57
N THR A 781 13.09 20.07 -22.29
CA THR A 781 14.16 19.83 -21.30
C THR A 781 14.07 18.40 -20.79
N ALA A 782 15.13 17.88 -20.17
CA ALA A 782 15.12 16.54 -19.58
C ALA A 782 13.95 16.32 -18.61
N VAL A 783 13.76 17.23 -17.65
CA VAL A 783 12.65 17.17 -16.68
C VAL A 783 11.31 17.35 -17.40
N GLY A 784 11.22 18.27 -18.36
CA GLY A 784 10.00 18.51 -19.12
C GLY A 784 9.54 17.29 -19.93
N SER A 785 10.50 16.56 -20.52
CA SER A 785 10.22 15.38 -21.33
C SER A 785 9.66 14.25 -20.47
N PHE A 786 10.29 13.98 -19.32
CA PHE A 786 9.76 13.04 -18.33
C PHE A 786 8.39 13.48 -17.80
N ALA A 787 8.19 14.77 -17.52
CA ALA A 787 6.95 15.29 -16.99
C ALA A 787 5.76 15.12 -17.95
N ILE A 788 5.96 15.31 -19.26
CA ILE A 788 4.92 15.05 -20.26
C ILE A 788 4.50 13.58 -20.18
N MET A 789 5.45 12.65 -20.30
CA MET A 789 5.14 11.21 -20.33
C MET A 789 4.51 10.71 -19.02
N ILE A 790 5.05 11.12 -17.86
CA ILE A 790 4.50 10.73 -16.55
C ILE A 790 3.08 11.26 -16.39
N ALA A 791 2.81 12.51 -16.78
CA ALA A 791 1.45 13.05 -16.75
C ALA A 791 0.49 12.28 -17.67
N LYS A 792 0.92 11.87 -18.87
CA LYS A 792 0.09 11.03 -19.76
C LYS A 792 -0.13 9.62 -19.21
N ALA A 793 0.88 9.00 -18.60
CA ALA A 793 0.76 7.72 -17.92
C ALA A 793 -0.22 7.75 -16.74
N LEU A 794 -0.32 8.88 -16.04
CA LEU A 794 -1.29 9.15 -14.98
C LEU A 794 -2.68 9.60 -15.50
N GLY A 795 -2.94 9.45 -16.82
CA GLY A 795 -4.23 9.78 -17.43
C GLY A 795 -4.54 11.27 -17.54
N ALA A 796 -3.55 12.15 -17.38
CA ALA A 796 -3.73 13.60 -17.46
C ALA A 796 -3.68 14.15 -18.91
N ARG A 797 -4.11 15.41 -19.05
CA ARG A 797 -4.01 16.20 -20.28
C ARG A 797 -2.87 17.20 -20.16
N VAL A 798 -2.01 17.29 -21.17
CA VAL A 798 -0.73 18.00 -21.09
C VAL A 798 -0.68 19.14 -22.09
N GLY A 799 -0.59 20.37 -21.61
CA GLY A 799 -0.08 21.50 -22.37
C GLY A 799 1.41 21.70 -22.13
N THR A 800 2.16 22.10 -23.15
CA THR A 800 3.60 22.35 -22.99
C THR A 800 4.13 23.48 -23.87
N SER A 801 5.28 24.03 -23.49
CA SER A 801 6.03 24.98 -24.32
C SER A 801 7.39 24.43 -24.75
N ALA A 802 7.80 24.75 -25.98
CA ALA A 802 9.18 24.62 -26.44
C ALA A 802 9.45 25.65 -27.54
N SER A 803 10.65 25.64 -28.14
CA SER A 803 10.87 26.36 -29.40
C SER A 803 10.19 25.61 -30.54
N GLY A 804 9.57 26.27 -31.52
CA GLY A 804 8.79 25.63 -32.59
C GLY A 804 9.45 24.44 -33.31
N ARG A 805 10.78 24.45 -33.48
CA ARG A 805 11.55 23.30 -34.02
C ARG A 805 11.43 21.99 -33.23
N ASN A 806 10.97 22.05 -31.97
CA ASN A 806 10.78 20.92 -31.07
C ASN A 806 9.29 20.56 -30.92
N GLU A 807 8.37 21.16 -31.69
CA GLU A 807 6.93 20.87 -31.57
C GLU A 807 6.61 19.38 -31.78
N GLN A 808 7.11 18.79 -32.87
CA GLN A 808 6.88 17.38 -33.16
C GLN A 808 7.38 16.49 -32.02
N TYR A 809 8.62 16.72 -31.56
CA TYR A 809 9.22 15.98 -30.46
C TYR A 809 8.35 15.97 -29.20
N VAL A 810 7.87 17.13 -28.73
CA VAL A 810 7.04 17.16 -27.51
C VAL A 810 5.64 16.59 -27.71
N ARG A 811 5.12 16.58 -28.95
CA ARG A 811 3.88 15.89 -29.31
C ARG A 811 4.05 14.37 -29.35
N ASP A 812 5.19 13.87 -29.82
CA ASP A 812 5.52 12.44 -29.83
C ASP A 812 5.62 11.88 -28.38
N LEU A 813 6.04 12.71 -27.42
CA LEU A 813 5.99 12.41 -25.99
C LEU A 813 4.55 12.42 -25.40
N GLY A 814 3.56 12.88 -26.15
CA GLY A 814 2.14 12.89 -25.78
C GLY A 814 1.53 14.25 -25.41
N ALA A 815 2.16 15.38 -25.74
CA ALA A 815 1.58 16.70 -25.48
C ALA A 815 0.31 16.99 -26.31
N ASP A 816 -0.80 17.24 -25.62
CA ASP A 816 -2.09 17.61 -26.21
C ASP A 816 -2.08 19.05 -26.77
N GLU A 817 -1.48 20.00 -26.04
CA GLU A 817 -1.36 21.41 -26.45
C GLU A 817 0.09 21.88 -26.51
N PHE A 818 0.41 22.74 -27.49
CA PHE A 818 1.77 23.24 -27.74
C PHE A 818 1.82 24.78 -27.84
N PHE A 819 2.82 25.37 -27.21
CA PHE A 819 3.06 26.82 -27.18
C PHE A 819 4.51 27.15 -27.55
N ASP A 820 4.70 27.87 -28.66
CA ASP A 820 6.03 28.28 -29.11
C ASP A 820 6.46 29.58 -28.42
N TYR A 821 7.27 29.48 -27.36
CA TYR A 821 7.70 30.65 -26.58
C TYR A 821 8.53 31.66 -27.41
N THR A 822 8.98 31.31 -28.62
CA THR A 822 9.74 32.20 -29.49
C THR A 822 8.86 33.19 -30.27
N LYS A 823 7.55 32.92 -30.38
CA LYS A 823 6.60 33.75 -31.16
C LYS A 823 6.02 34.93 -30.37
N ALA A 824 5.81 34.76 -29.07
CA ALA A 824 5.26 35.78 -28.15
C ALA A 824 5.57 35.42 -26.69
N PRO A 825 5.47 36.34 -25.71
CA PRO A 825 5.62 36.01 -24.29
C PRO A 825 4.66 34.89 -23.86
N LEU A 826 5.19 33.80 -23.31
CA LEU A 826 4.40 32.59 -23.02
C LEU A 826 3.19 32.86 -22.11
N HIS A 827 3.32 33.75 -21.12
CA HIS A 827 2.20 34.09 -20.23
C HIS A 827 1.04 34.80 -20.96
N GLU A 828 1.30 35.52 -22.06
CA GLU A 828 0.28 36.13 -22.91
C GLU A 828 -0.39 35.08 -23.80
N GLN A 829 0.40 34.17 -24.40
CA GLN A 829 -0.13 33.04 -25.16
C GLN A 829 -1.07 32.17 -24.33
N LEU A 830 -0.66 31.86 -23.09
CA LEU A 830 -1.47 31.07 -22.15
C LEU A 830 -2.72 31.82 -21.70
N ALA A 831 -2.65 33.12 -21.44
CA ALA A 831 -3.83 33.92 -21.10
C ALA A 831 -4.82 34.03 -22.27
N ALA A 832 -4.34 34.04 -23.52
CA ALA A 832 -5.20 34.04 -24.71
C ALA A 832 -5.83 32.66 -24.99
N ALA A 833 -5.09 31.56 -24.76
CA ALA A 833 -5.55 30.19 -24.98
C ALA A 833 -6.37 29.60 -23.81
N CYS A 834 -6.44 30.31 -22.67
CA CYS A 834 -7.24 29.97 -21.50
C CYS A 834 -8.20 31.13 -21.17
N PRO A 835 -9.33 31.28 -21.88
CA PRO A 835 -10.38 32.24 -21.51
C PRO A 835 -10.86 32.06 -20.07
N GLU A 836 -10.86 30.81 -19.61
CA GLU A 836 -10.92 30.44 -18.20
C GLU A 836 -9.67 29.63 -17.84
N ALA A 837 -9.17 29.80 -16.61
CA ALA A 837 -7.97 29.15 -16.13
C ALA A 837 -8.20 27.64 -15.94
N LYS A 838 -7.48 26.78 -16.69
CA LYS A 838 -7.75 25.34 -16.80
C LYS A 838 -6.70 24.39 -16.23
N TYR A 839 -5.43 24.80 -16.10
CA TYR A 839 -4.38 23.90 -15.62
C TYR A 839 -4.40 23.76 -14.10
N ASP A 840 -4.43 22.54 -13.58
CA ASP A 840 -4.39 22.25 -12.15
C ASP A 840 -2.97 22.21 -11.59
N VAL A 841 -2.01 21.79 -12.41
CA VAL A 841 -0.58 21.83 -12.08
C VAL A 841 0.17 22.55 -13.19
N PHE A 842 1.05 23.47 -12.82
CA PHE A 842 2.01 24.09 -13.73
C PHE A 842 3.41 23.72 -13.25
N LEU A 843 4.16 22.97 -14.06
CA LEU A 843 5.56 22.64 -13.82
C LEU A 843 6.48 23.56 -14.63
N GLU A 844 7.23 24.40 -13.92
CA GLU A 844 8.31 25.21 -14.44
C GLU A 844 9.60 24.37 -14.50
N ALA A 845 9.87 23.74 -15.65
CA ALA A 845 10.98 22.82 -15.88
C ALA A 845 12.21 23.45 -16.59
N VAL A 846 12.20 24.77 -16.84
CA VAL A 846 13.38 25.50 -17.34
C VAL A 846 14.16 26.13 -16.18
N GLY A 847 13.46 26.57 -15.13
CA GLY A 847 14.06 27.17 -13.94
C GLY A 847 14.44 28.63 -14.13
N PHE A 848 13.63 29.42 -14.84
CA PHE A 848 13.84 30.86 -14.96
C PHE A 848 13.76 31.56 -13.60
N ILE A 849 14.65 32.53 -13.36
CA ILE A 849 14.59 33.39 -12.16
C ILE A 849 13.60 34.56 -12.30
N GLU A 850 13.15 34.84 -13.53
CA GLU A 850 12.10 35.82 -13.78
C GLU A 850 10.73 35.17 -13.47
N PRO A 851 9.94 35.70 -12.52
CA PRO A 851 8.77 35.01 -11.99
C PRO A 851 7.45 35.36 -12.69
N THR A 852 7.45 36.01 -13.86
CA THR A 852 6.22 36.46 -14.54
C THR A 852 5.26 35.31 -14.84
N LEU A 853 5.76 34.12 -15.18
CA LEU A 853 4.92 32.92 -15.35
C LEU A 853 4.18 32.51 -14.06
N PHE A 854 4.74 32.80 -12.88
CA PHE A 854 4.04 32.63 -11.61
C PHE A 854 3.15 33.84 -11.28
N VAL A 855 3.65 35.07 -11.41
CA VAL A 855 2.89 36.30 -11.09
C VAL A 855 1.62 36.44 -11.93
N LYS A 856 1.65 36.00 -13.20
CA LYS A 856 0.51 36.01 -14.13
C LYS A 856 -0.31 34.72 -14.12
N SER A 857 0.07 33.72 -13.31
CA SER A 857 -0.54 32.37 -13.29
C SER A 857 -2.05 32.34 -13.09
N ALA A 858 -2.65 33.36 -12.47
CA ALA A 858 -4.09 33.41 -12.23
C ALA A 858 -4.95 33.32 -13.51
N ALA A 859 -4.40 33.66 -14.69
CA ALA A 859 -5.09 33.58 -15.98
C ALA A 859 -5.19 32.15 -16.55
N TYR A 860 -4.31 31.22 -16.16
CA TYR A 860 -4.25 29.87 -16.77
C TYR A 860 -4.17 28.72 -15.76
N LEU A 861 -3.72 28.97 -14.53
CA LEU A 861 -3.73 27.99 -13.43
C LEU A 861 -5.04 28.12 -12.63
N THR A 862 -5.72 27.01 -12.34
CA THR A 862 -7.03 26.98 -11.63
C THR A 862 -6.94 27.59 -10.22
N PRO A 863 -8.07 28.02 -9.60
CA PRO A 863 -8.06 28.60 -8.25
C PRO A 863 -7.43 27.74 -7.15
N ARG A 864 -7.45 26.41 -7.31
CA ARG A 864 -6.81 25.45 -6.38
C ARG A 864 -5.44 24.96 -6.87
N GLY A 865 -5.08 25.25 -8.11
CA GLY A 865 -3.90 24.72 -8.78
C GLY A 865 -2.57 25.18 -8.17
N THR A 866 -1.54 24.38 -8.42
CA THR A 866 -0.20 24.56 -7.83
C THR A 866 0.83 24.83 -8.93
N PHE A 867 1.62 25.88 -8.74
CA PHE A 867 2.79 26.17 -9.55
C PHE A 867 4.02 25.54 -8.89
N VAL A 868 4.55 24.48 -9.50
CA VAL A 868 5.75 23.74 -9.08
C VAL A 868 6.92 24.19 -9.94
N SER A 869 8.10 24.36 -9.34
CA SER A 869 9.30 24.81 -10.07
C SER A 869 10.52 24.00 -9.69
N VAL A 870 11.36 23.68 -10.67
CA VAL A 870 12.70 23.06 -10.47
C VAL A 870 13.75 24.03 -9.89
N GLY A 871 13.32 25.25 -9.56
CA GLY A 871 14.12 26.26 -8.88
C GLY A 871 14.73 27.32 -9.81
N PRO A 872 14.83 28.59 -9.35
CA PRO A 872 15.38 29.68 -10.14
C PRO A 872 16.90 29.54 -10.33
N GLN A 873 17.35 29.64 -11.58
CA GLN A 873 18.74 29.50 -11.98
C GLN A 873 19.40 30.87 -12.20
N SER A 874 20.22 31.33 -11.25
CA SER A 874 21.05 32.52 -11.40
C SER A 874 22.36 32.41 -10.60
N THR A 875 23.32 33.28 -10.92
CA THR A 875 24.53 33.54 -10.13
C THR A 875 24.48 34.91 -9.41
N SER A 876 23.38 35.66 -9.55
CA SER A 876 23.23 37.03 -9.04
C SER A 876 22.34 37.11 -7.80
N LEU A 877 22.91 37.55 -6.67
CA LEU A 877 22.19 37.76 -5.41
C LEU A 877 21.00 38.74 -5.56
N GLY A 878 21.14 39.77 -6.39
CA GLY A 878 20.08 40.76 -6.63
C GLY A 878 18.85 40.18 -7.33
N GLU A 879 19.03 39.14 -8.15
CA GLU A 879 17.92 38.45 -8.81
C GLU A 879 17.20 37.51 -7.84
N TYR A 880 17.92 36.84 -6.93
CA TYR A 880 17.30 36.07 -5.84
C TYR A 880 16.47 36.96 -4.90
N ILE A 881 16.92 38.17 -4.58
CA ILE A 881 16.14 39.14 -3.79
C ILE A 881 14.86 39.54 -4.55
N ARG A 882 14.96 39.83 -5.86
CA ARG A 882 13.80 40.17 -6.71
C ARG A 882 12.80 39.00 -6.84
N PHE A 883 13.31 37.77 -6.92
CA PHE A 883 12.50 36.55 -6.92
C PHE A 883 11.74 36.39 -5.58
N ALA A 884 12.47 36.44 -4.45
CA ALA A 884 11.88 36.33 -3.12
C ALA A 884 10.81 37.40 -2.87
N TRP A 885 11.05 38.65 -3.30
CA TRP A 885 10.03 39.70 -3.26
C TRP A 885 8.77 39.29 -4.03
N ASN A 886 8.87 38.97 -5.32
CA ASN A 886 7.70 38.77 -6.18
C ASN A 886 6.98 37.42 -6.00
N VAL A 887 7.65 36.38 -5.49
CA VAL A 887 7.10 35.02 -5.35
C VAL A 887 6.70 34.69 -3.91
N ILE A 888 7.49 35.14 -2.93
CA ILE A 888 7.34 34.72 -1.53
C ILE A 888 6.70 35.84 -0.68
N LEU A 889 7.16 37.08 -0.83
CA LEU A 889 6.85 38.17 0.12
C LEU A 889 5.73 39.10 -0.34
N ARG A 890 5.49 39.27 -1.65
CA ARG A 890 4.56 40.26 -2.21
C ARG A 890 3.09 39.89 -1.99
N PRO A 891 2.33 40.63 -1.16
CA PRO A 891 0.92 40.32 -0.89
C PRO A 891 0.02 40.55 -2.10
N SER A 892 -1.12 39.87 -2.15
CA SER A 892 -2.05 40.00 -3.28
C SER A 892 -2.63 41.42 -3.48
N VAL A 893 -2.77 42.20 -2.40
CA VAL A 893 -3.19 43.61 -2.48
C VAL A 893 -2.16 44.53 -3.18
N LEU A 894 -0.90 44.11 -3.29
CA LEU A 894 0.16 44.80 -4.04
C LEU A 894 0.38 44.18 -5.43
N GLY A 895 -0.60 43.44 -5.96
CA GLY A 895 -0.52 42.76 -7.25
C GLY A 895 0.27 41.45 -7.23
N GLY A 896 0.46 40.83 -6.05
CA GLY A 896 0.89 39.43 -5.96
C GLY A 896 -0.23 38.46 -6.39
N THR A 897 0.13 37.28 -6.89
CA THR A 897 -0.87 36.23 -7.17
C THR A 897 -1.32 35.54 -5.88
N LYS A 898 -2.56 35.01 -5.86
CA LYS A 898 -3.07 34.13 -4.78
C LYS A 898 -2.77 32.64 -5.03
N ARG A 899 -2.14 32.30 -6.15
CA ARG A 899 -1.79 30.91 -6.50
C ARG A 899 -0.66 30.38 -5.63
N LYS A 900 -0.62 29.07 -5.41
CA LYS A 900 0.43 28.42 -4.60
C LYS A 900 1.69 28.25 -5.44
N TRP A 901 2.84 28.68 -4.89
CA TRP A 901 4.15 28.31 -5.42
C TRP A 901 4.77 27.19 -4.57
N ARG A 902 5.50 26.27 -5.23
CA ARG A 902 6.26 25.18 -4.61
C ARG A 902 7.58 24.98 -5.35
N LEU A 903 8.64 24.69 -4.58
CA LEU A 903 9.93 24.22 -5.08
C LEU A 903 9.92 22.70 -5.03
N VAL A 904 10.34 22.01 -6.09
CA VAL A 904 10.73 20.60 -5.98
C VAL A 904 12.17 20.52 -5.51
N LEU A 905 12.38 19.85 -4.37
CA LEU A 905 13.69 19.44 -3.87
C LEU A 905 13.68 17.91 -3.92
N VAL A 906 14.31 17.35 -4.95
CA VAL A 906 14.24 15.92 -5.25
C VAL A 906 15.03 15.10 -4.22
N GLU A 907 14.39 14.06 -3.68
CA GLU A 907 14.98 13.16 -2.69
C GLU A 907 15.26 11.76 -3.31
N PRO A 908 16.34 11.07 -2.89
CA PRO A 908 16.69 9.73 -3.37
C PRO A 908 15.80 8.66 -2.70
N VAL A 909 14.52 8.64 -3.06
CA VAL A 909 13.56 7.63 -2.59
C VAL A 909 13.73 6.37 -3.44
N GLN A 910 14.04 5.23 -2.80
CA GLN A 910 14.31 3.98 -3.51
C GLN A 910 13.05 3.42 -4.18
N GLU A 911 11.91 3.62 -3.53
CA GLU A 911 10.59 3.20 -3.98
C GLU A 911 10.19 3.93 -5.28
N ASP A 912 10.48 5.22 -5.43
CA ASP A 912 10.24 5.97 -6.67
C ASP A 912 11.08 5.44 -7.84
N LEU A 913 12.35 5.09 -7.57
CA LEU A 913 13.21 4.43 -8.56
C LEU A 913 12.65 3.05 -8.95
N LYS A 914 12.13 2.27 -7.98
CA LYS A 914 11.49 0.97 -8.21
C LYS A 914 10.18 1.10 -8.99
N VAL A 915 9.35 2.11 -8.72
CA VAL A 915 8.15 2.44 -9.51
C VAL A 915 8.52 2.81 -10.94
N PHE A 916 9.53 3.66 -11.13
CA PHE A 916 9.93 4.06 -12.48
C PHE A 916 10.58 2.92 -13.28
N ALA A 917 11.42 2.10 -12.64
CA ALA A 917 11.96 0.87 -13.23
C ALA A 917 10.82 -0.01 -13.79
N LYS A 918 9.80 -0.26 -12.95
CA LYS A 918 8.60 -1.01 -13.34
C LYS A 918 7.85 -0.35 -14.51
N MET A 919 7.65 0.97 -14.51
CA MET A 919 7.01 1.69 -15.63
C MET A 919 7.79 1.58 -16.95
N ILE A 920 9.12 1.45 -16.91
CA ILE A 920 9.95 1.16 -18.09
C ILE A 920 9.75 -0.31 -18.53
N GLU A 921 9.78 -1.27 -17.60
CA GLU A 921 9.59 -2.70 -17.89
C GLU A 921 8.23 -3.00 -18.52
N GLU A 922 7.16 -2.41 -17.97
CA GLU A 922 5.77 -2.54 -18.45
C GLU A 922 5.51 -1.79 -19.76
N GLY A 923 6.50 -1.09 -20.31
CA GLY A 923 6.33 -0.35 -21.56
C GLY A 923 5.38 0.85 -21.44
N THR A 924 5.16 1.39 -20.24
CA THR A 924 4.41 2.65 -20.05
C THR A 924 5.04 3.81 -20.84
N PHE A 925 6.35 3.71 -21.11
CA PHE A 925 7.12 4.63 -21.96
C PHE A 925 7.40 4.09 -23.39
N SER A 926 6.65 3.10 -23.90
CA SER A 926 6.96 2.38 -25.16
C SER A 926 7.20 3.28 -26.39
N LEU A 927 6.52 4.43 -26.49
CA LEU A 927 6.71 5.39 -27.58
C LEU A 927 7.98 6.26 -27.45
N ALA A 928 8.62 6.26 -26.27
CA ALA A 928 9.70 7.19 -25.91
C ALA A 928 10.98 6.53 -25.37
N ILE A 929 10.96 5.23 -25.02
CA ILE A 929 12.16 4.45 -24.65
C ILE A 929 13.19 4.46 -25.79
N VAL A 930 12.74 4.51 -27.06
CA VAL A 930 13.61 4.41 -28.23
C VAL A 930 14.29 5.74 -28.60
N HIS A 931 13.60 6.90 -28.55
CA HIS A 931 14.23 8.23 -28.74
C HIS A 931 13.34 9.39 -28.26
N PRO A 932 13.91 10.53 -27.82
CA PRO A 932 15.27 10.80 -27.33
C PRO A 932 15.21 11.30 -25.87
N LEU A 933 15.36 10.39 -24.90
CA LEU A 933 15.69 10.78 -23.52
C LEU A 933 17.18 11.11 -23.37
N VAL A 934 18.02 10.60 -24.28
CA VAL A 934 19.44 10.91 -24.40
C VAL A 934 19.65 11.81 -25.63
N ASP A 935 20.25 12.98 -25.42
CA ASP A 935 20.60 13.99 -26.44
C ASP A 935 21.87 13.62 -27.21
N SER A 936 22.86 13.09 -26.49
CA SER A 936 24.19 12.79 -27.01
C SER A 936 24.96 11.93 -26.02
N VAL A 937 25.75 10.98 -26.53
CA VAL A 937 26.66 10.12 -25.76
C VAL A 937 28.11 10.50 -26.09
N PHE A 938 28.96 10.61 -25.07
CA PHE A 938 30.40 10.86 -25.20
C PHE A 938 31.19 9.74 -24.54
N ALA A 939 32.42 9.48 -25.03
CA ALA A 939 33.36 8.59 -24.34
C ALA A 939 33.88 9.24 -23.04
N PHE A 940 34.50 8.45 -22.16
CA PHE A 940 34.94 8.91 -20.83
C PHE A 940 36.00 10.01 -20.91
N GLU A 941 37.00 9.81 -21.77
CA GLU A 941 38.03 10.78 -22.17
C GLU A 941 37.47 12.05 -22.83
N ASP A 942 36.26 11.98 -23.38
CA ASP A 942 35.55 13.07 -24.04
C ASP A 942 34.55 13.80 -23.12
N ALA A 943 34.64 13.59 -21.80
CA ALA A 943 33.78 14.25 -20.81
C ALA A 943 33.83 15.80 -20.84
N LEU A 944 34.86 16.41 -21.43
CA LEU A 944 34.93 17.87 -21.67
C LEU A 944 34.22 18.36 -22.95
N LYS A 945 33.83 17.45 -23.86
CA LYS A 945 32.93 17.73 -25.01
C LYS A 945 31.46 17.52 -24.61
N ALA A 946 31.21 16.58 -23.70
CA ALA A 946 30.18 16.79 -22.67
C ALA A 946 30.56 18.05 -21.83
N TYR A 947 29.69 18.61 -21.01
CA TYR A 947 29.80 20.01 -20.54
C TYR A 947 29.77 21.09 -21.64
N GLU A 948 30.64 21.09 -22.66
CA GLU A 948 30.54 22.01 -23.81
C GLU A 948 29.14 21.93 -24.44
N ARG A 949 28.69 20.70 -24.76
CA ARG A 949 27.32 20.45 -25.24
C ARG A 949 26.24 20.92 -24.27
N LEU A 950 26.43 20.71 -22.96
CA LEU A 950 25.49 21.12 -21.90
C LEU A 950 25.37 22.65 -21.79
N LEU A 951 26.50 23.34 -21.85
CA LEU A 951 26.61 24.80 -21.72
C LEU A 951 25.98 25.54 -22.90
N THR A 952 25.77 24.88 -24.05
CA THR A 952 24.95 25.44 -25.15
C THR A 952 23.49 25.70 -24.75
N LYS A 953 22.98 25.00 -23.72
CA LYS A 953 21.56 24.98 -23.31
C LYS A 953 20.60 24.60 -24.45
N ARG A 954 21.07 23.87 -25.47
CA ARG A 954 20.30 23.45 -26.66
C ARG A 954 20.06 21.94 -26.75
N ALA A 955 20.48 21.18 -25.74
CA ALA A 955 20.24 19.75 -25.64
C ALA A 955 18.73 19.43 -25.49
N THR A 956 18.29 18.37 -26.15
CA THR A 956 16.95 17.78 -26.06
C THR A 956 17.06 16.42 -25.37
N GLY A 957 16.74 16.37 -24.09
CA GLY A 957 17.05 15.22 -23.23
C GLY A 957 18.37 15.37 -22.46
N LYS A 958 19.01 14.24 -22.14
CA LYS A 958 20.17 14.15 -21.25
C LYS A 958 21.46 13.86 -21.99
N ILE A 959 22.55 14.47 -21.52
CA ILE A 959 23.89 14.22 -22.05
C ILE A 959 24.53 13.15 -21.17
N VAL A 960 24.98 12.06 -21.78
CA VAL A 960 25.52 10.89 -21.08
C VAL A 960 26.99 10.73 -21.46
N VAL A 961 27.82 10.34 -20.49
CA VAL A 961 29.19 9.87 -20.69
C VAL A 961 29.20 8.37 -20.46
N LYS A 962 29.66 7.63 -21.46
CA LYS A 962 29.88 6.19 -21.40
C LYS A 962 31.22 5.95 -20.69
N VAL A 963 31.15 5.39 -19.49
CA VAL A 963 32.32 5.19 -18.61
C VAL A 963 32.98 3.84 -18.88
N ASP A 964 32.19 2.80 -19.12
CA ASP A 964 32.67 1.51 -19.64
C ASP A 964 32.37 1.44 -21.16
N PRO A 965 33.38 1.33 -22.04
CA PRO A 965 33.16 1.22 -23.48
C PRO A 965 32.21 0.08 -23.91
N ALA A 966 32.03 -0.96 -23.09
CA ALA A 966 31.14 -2.09 -23.32
C ALA A 966 29.68 -1.87 -22.85
N ALA A 967 29.33 -0.69 -22.32
CA ALA A 967 28.04 -0.38 -21.68
C ALA A 967 26.79 -0.22 -22.59
N GLU A 968 26.65 -0.97 -23.69
CA GLU A 968 25.37 -1.10 -24.42
C GLU A 968 24.87 -2.55 -24.44
#